data_AF-A0A7V9ZPC7-F1
#
_entry.id   AF-A0A7V9ZPC7-F1
#
_cell.length_a   1.000
_cell.length_b   1.000
_cell.length_c   1.000
_cell.angle_alpha   90.00
_cell.angle_beta   90.00
_cell.angle_gamma   90.00
#
_symmetry.space_group_name_H-M   'P 1'
#
loop_
_entity.id
_entity.type
_entity.pdbx_description
1 polymer ?
#
loop_
_entity_poly.entity_id
_entity_poly.type
_entity_poly.pdbx_seq_one_letter_code
_entity_poly.pdbx_strand_id
1 'polypeptide(L)'
;MQQPWKCTPSVERHEEVFLARYTRLRVWALQLTENDHERAEDLVHDAYIQFTFTRPELDSIHNLDGYLYIMLRNLNLSQLRRSLHQQDRSLSVVDYDSAETGLRVADPREQMRFQDELREVCKYACARKETSRAGSVLILRFLHGYYPGEIAEILRSTRAAVEERLRIARSEARQYLKNPKSLRFLRESKGEPTKLGQPGFARKTDELLGEIRGTIFNSRQGDCLTREHLEILYAKSDSSGIDHETLGHIVSCPQCLDGVNRILNLPLLSERFPTDTLGTDTRSKGGGGSDGSGTSGGQASEREMRRCRKRARDVFEHRPSELCISVNGYLMAAQKVGSELNEQSLSINVAEKIDFVEILSEQDIRLLLVCVEEQSPDGFYKSSTCVRLSDDRTLEVTLSFSNPWPTLQVVYSDPLLNAESAAQMNRTVEANTIPQLAPAAIAQDEVQESQFRPFLSRVPNALAWIRLSFVNPSFWLRPGTITAIVALILVAALLLTRGHAPGVNAADILRRSTIAEEMIAANPGIVLHRKINLEERRPNGGDLLARHRIEVWQNAAHGIRLRRIYDEQNRLVAGEWTKADGTSTVYRRGIAPQSRTAPDVAAGAILETGELWRLDASARDFNALAGRTGAVAIEERARTYVLSHSSDVSGDAHRLVRATLTLSKSNLHAIEQTLVVRRDGEEREYKFTETSFEQKAADAVSPNLFQPEPELLGQPGDGGGASKRSSPVDDSHRSGLPNDQPTERVASPELEIEVTYLLNQIKANLGEQVTMTRNTGGALRVEALVETERRKEEILRALGPVIGNPAVKVEVSTVAEAVKRQQREQSKPRDATAVREVEVANNRISADPELRAYFSSRLVGAAIDEEIDRYASRVMNRSRQALLRASALKRLVRRFSPAEMRDLAADAQGKWSSMIREQALAYRREVATLKQELRAVFEGSGEGASGTVSEANLAEAAERLLQLSYATDEAVRSAFTISADARTAAAIKSRHFWRLLGEAENLADAIQRVYQK
;
A
#
# COMPACT_ATOMS: atom_id res chain seq x y z
N MET A 1 -32.21 14.64 12.13
CA MET A 1 -32.55 15.84 11.32
C MET A 1 -31.53 16.93 11.64
N GLN A 2 -30.50 17.06 10.82
CA GLN A 2 -29.60 18.22 10.78
C GLN A 2 -29.66 18.78 9.35
N GLN A 3 -29.79 20.10 9.24
CA GLN A 3 -30.05 20.83 8.00
C GLN A 3 -28.84 20.85 7.05
N PRO A 4 -29.06 21.04 5.73
CA PRO A 4 -28.03 20.98 4.70
C PRO A 4 -27.16 22.25 4.66
N TRP A 5 -25.87 22.04 4.40
CA TRP A 5 -24.84 22.92 3.85
C TRP A 5 -25.20 24.41 3.73
N LYS A 6 -24.80 25.19 4.75
CA LYS A 6 -24.35 26.57 4.53
C LYS A 6 -22.83 26.55 4.48
N CYS A 7 -22.26 27.03 3.40
CA CYS A 7 -20.82 27.25 3.25
C CYS A 7 -20.30 28.03 4.45
N THR A 8 -19.24 27.52 5.09
CA THR A 8 -18.53 28.25 6.12
C THR A 8 -17.70 29.38 5.47
N PRO A 9 -17.63 30.58 6.07
CA PRO A 9 -16.98 31.76 5.49
C PRO A 9 -15.47 31.61 5.20
N SER A 10 -14.83 30.53 5.65
CA SER A 10 -13.40 30.27 5.42
C SER A 10 -13.08 29.60 4.07
N VAL A 11 -14.05 28.89 3.46
CA VAL A 11 -13.88 28.26 2.13
C VAL A 11 -13.89 29.32 1.04
N GLU A 12 -14.84 30.25 1.12
CA GLU A 12 -14.99 31.39 0.21
C GLU A 12 -13.71 32.24 0.20
N ARG A 13 -13.10 32.47 1.37
CA ARG A 13 -11.86 33.25 1.49
C ARG A 13 -10.66 32.65 0.74
N HIS A 14 -10.42 31.34 0.79
CA HIS A 14 -9.29 30.73 0.08
C HIS A 14 -9.52 30.68 -1.43
N GLU A 15 -10.76 30.40 -1.83
CA GLU A 15 -11.17 30.40 -3.23
C GLU A 15 -11.03 31.80 -3.84
N GLU A 16 -11.56 32.84 -3.19
CA GLU A 16 -11.42 34.24 -3.64
C GLU A 16 -9.95 34.65 -3.78
N VAL A 17 -9.12 34.30 -2.80
CA VAL A 17 -7.69 34.62 -2.77
C VAL A 17 -6.94 33.96 -3.93
N PHE A 18 -7.26 32.71 -4.26
CA PHE A 18 -6.66 32.01 -5.39
C PHE A 18 -7.16 32.57 -6.73
N LEU A 19 -8.48 32.76 -6.87
CA LEU A 19 -9.09 33.24 -8.11
C LEU A 19 -8.65 34.66 -8.49
N ALA A 20 -8.41 35.53 -7.50
CA ALA A 20 -7.82 36.84 -7.72
C ALA A 20 -6.42 36.78 -8.37
N ARG A 21 -5.73 35.64 -8.30
CA ARG A 21 -4.39 35.40 -8.86
C ARG A 21 -4.39 34.47 -10.06
N TYR A 22 -5.55 33.95 -10.49
CA TYR A 22 -5.66 32.91 -11.51
C TYR A 22 -4.89 33.24 -12.79
N THR A 23 -5.07 34.45 -13.32
CA THR A 23 -4.38 34.92 -14.54
C THR A 23 -2.86 34.85 -14.41
N ARG A 24 -2.32 35.25 -13.24
CA ARG A 24 -0.88 35.22 -12.96
C ARG A 24 -0.37 33.79 -12.81
N LEU A 25 -1.10 32.95 -12.10
CA LEU A 25 -0.79 31.52 -11.95
C LEU A 25 -0.77 30.82 -13.32
N ARG A 26 -1.68 31.18 -14.22
CA ARG A 26 -1.71 30.68 -15.60
C ARG A 26 -0.49 31.12 -16.42
N VAL A 27 -0.03 32.35 -16.27
CA VAL A 27 1.21 32.81 -16.94
C VAL A 27 2.43 32.02 -16.43
N TRP A 28 2.53 31.78 -15.12
CA TRP A 28 3.60 30.95 -14.58
C TRP A 28 3.50 29.50 -15.02
N ALA A 29 2.29 28.94 -15.03
CA ALA A 29 2.06 27.59 -15.50
C ALA A 29 2.47 27.43 -16.98
N LEU A 30 2.13 28.39 -17.84
CA LEU A 30 2.56 28.40 -19.25
C LEU A 30 4.09 28.39 -19.41
N GLN A 31 4.80 29.14 -18.56
CA GLN A 31 6.27 29.12 -18.55
C GLN A 31 6.82 27.76 -18.10
N LEU A 32 6.21 27.14 -17.09
CA LEU A 32 6.60 25.83 -16.56
C LEU A 32 6.27 24.67 -17.52
N THR A 33 5.28 24.83 -18.40
CA THR A 33 4.82 23.80 -19.35
C THR A 33 5.25 24.06 -20.80
N GLU A 34 6.30 24.86 -21.01
CA GLU A 34 6.86 25.15 -22.35
C GLU A 34 5.83 25.74 -23.34
N ASN A 35 4.89 26.54 -22.85
CA ASN A 35 3.75 27.13 -23.58
C ASN A 35 2.67 26.14 -24.04
N ASP A 36 2.62 24.93 -23.47
CA ASP A 36 1.46 24.05 -23.63
C ASP A 36 0.29 24.61 -22.81
N HIS A 37 -0.73 25.11 -23.51
CA HIS A 37 -1.91 25.73 -22.92
C HIS A 37 -2.80 24.75 -22.15
N GLU A 38 -2.96 23.52 -22.63
CA GLU A 38 -3.82 22.51 -21.98
C GLU A 38 -3.15 22.05 -20.68
N ARG A 39 -1.85 21.73 -20.74
CA ARG A 39 -1.08 21.36 -19.54
C ARG A 39 -1.00 22.49 -18.52
N ALA A 40 -0.88 23.74 -18.97
CA ALA A 40 -0.88 24.90 -18.07
C ALA A 40 -2.22 25.07 -17.36
N GLU A 41 -3.34 24.91 -18.06
CA GLU A 41 -4.69 24.97 -17.47
C GLU A 41 -4.85 23.84 -16.43
N ASP A 42 -4.43 22.62 -16.75
CA ASP A 42 -4.48 21.49 -15.83
C ASP A 42 -3.63 21.70 -14.57
N LEU A 43 -2.44 22.28 -14.73
CA LEU A 43 -1.54 22.57 -13.62
C LEU A 43 -2.12 23.61 -12.66
N VAL A 44 -2.75 24.68 -13.18
CA VAL A 44 -3.43 25.69 -12.34
C VAL A 44 -4.64 25.09 -11.65
N HIS A 45 -5.38 24.22 -12.31
CA HIS A 45 -6.51 23.51 -11.70
C HIS A 45 -6.07 22.58 -10.58
N ASP A 46 -4.98 21.83 -10.76
CA ASP A 46 -4.41 21.00 -9.69
C ASP A 46 -3.97 21.85 -8.49
N ALA A 47 -3.36 23.02 -8.74
CA ALA A 47 -2.99 23.96 -7.69
C ALA A 47 -4.22 24.51 -6.95
N TYR A 48 -5.30 24.84 -7.67
CA TYR A 48 -6.56 25.27 -7.07
C TYR A 48 -7.11 24.22 -6.10
N ILE A 49 -7.14 22.96 -6.53
CA ILE A 49 -7.65 21.85 -5.71
C ILE A 49 -6.80 21.72 -4.44
N GLN A 50 -5.47 21.61 -4.59
CA GLN A 50 -4.59 21.40 -3.44
C GLN A 50 -4.65 22.58 -2.47
N PHE A 51 -4.65 23.82 -2.97
CA PHE A 51 -4.73 25.01 -2.12
C PHE A 51 -6.05 25.11 -1.33
N THR A 52 -7.18 24.81 -1.98
CA THR A 52 -8.51 24.86 -1.34
C THR A 52 -8.78 23.70 -0.38
N PHE A 53 -8.09 22.57 -0.58
CA PHE A 53 -8.18 21.38 0.29
C PHE A 53 -7.28 21.51 1.52
N THR A 54 -6.01 21.85 1.31
CA THR A 54 -5.02 21.97 2.39
C THR A 54 -5.28 23.15 3.30
N ARG A 55 -5.89 24.22 2.79
CA ARG A 55 -6.25 25.44 3.53
C ARG A 55 -5.09 25.93 4.40
N PRO A 56 -3.94 26.26 3.79
CA PRO A 56 -2.80 26.73 4.56
C PRO A 56 -3.17 28.03 5.27
N GLU A 57 -2.64 28.23 6.47
CA GLU A 57 -2.92 29.42 7.27
C GLU A 57 -2.43 30.68 6.54
N LEU A 58 -3.36 31.42 5.90
CA LEU A 58 -3.01 32.57 5.06
C LEU A 58 -2.22 33.65 5.81
N ASP A 59 -2.44 33.77 7.12
CA ASP A 59 -1.79 34.78 7.96
C ASP A 59 -0.34 34.40 8.33
N SER A 60 0.03 33.11 8.25
CA SER A 60 1.41 32.65 8.48
C SER A 60 2.27 32.68 7.20
N ILE A 61 1.64 32.81 6.03
CA ILE A 61 2.35 32.87 4.75
C ILE A 61 2.83 34.31 4.47
N HIS A 62 4.13 34.56 4.66
CA HIS A 62 4.73 35.87 4.37
C HIS A 62 4.64 36.30 2.90
N ASN A 63 4.79 35.36 1.96
CA ASN A 63 4.72 35.62 0.53
C ASN A 63 3.82 34.58 -0.16
N LEU A 64 2.54 34.89 -0.23
CA LEU A 64 1.53 34.01 -0.83
C LEU A 64 1.79 33.73 -2.32
N ASP A 65 2.27 34.72 -3.06
CA ASP A 65 2.61 34.55 -4.47
C ASP A 65 3.78 33.56 -4.64
N GLY A 66 4.78 33.65 -3.77
CA GLY A 66 5.90 32.71 -3.72
C GLY A 66 5.45 31.30 -3.34
N TYR A 67 4.57 31.17 -2.34
CA TYR A 67 3.99 29.89 -1.94
C TYR A 67 3.23 29.21 -3.09
N LEU A 68 2.36 29.95 -3.79
CA LEU A 68 1.60 29.43 -4.92
C LEU A 68 2.50 29.07 -6.12
N TYR A 69 3.56 29.84 -6.35
CA TYR A 69 4.56 29.51 -7.37
C TYR A 69 5.31 28.21 -7.05
N ILE A 70 5.74 28.02 -5.79
CA ILE A 70 6.38 26.77 -5.33
C ILE A 70 5.43 25.59 -5.51
N MET A 71 4.15 25.76 -5.16
CA MET A 71 3.13 24.73 -5.38
C MET A 71 3.01 24.36 -6.86
N LEU A 72 2.90 25.34 -7.77
CA LEU A 72 2.86 25.08 -9.22
C LEU A 72 4.11 24.36 -9.71
N ARG A 73 5.29 24.79 -9.27
CA ARG A 73 6.57 24.14 -9.62
C ARG A 73 6.60 22.69 -9.14
N ASN A 74 6.19 22.42 -7.91
CA ASN A 74 6.19 21.08 -7.32
C ASN A 74 5.17 20.16 -8.03
N LEU A 75 3.99 20.69 -8.36
CA LEU A 75 2.98 19.98 -9.14
C LEU A 75 3.48 19.61 -10.54
N ASN A 76 4.16 20.54 -11.22
CA ASN A 76 4.76 20.27 -12.54
C ASN A 76 5.86 19.21 -12.45
N LEU A 77 6.75 19.33 -11.45
CA LEU A 77 7.81 18.36 -11.21
C LEU A 77 7.25 16.95 -10.95
N SER A 78 6.19 16.87 -10.14
CA SER A 78 5.46 15.63 -9.90
C SER A 78 4.86 15.04 -11.18
N GLN A 79 4.21 15.85 -12.03
CA GLN A 79 3.68 15.38 -13.32
C GLN A 79 4.78 14.83 -14.24
N LEU A 80 5.91 15.54 -14.36
CA LEU A 80 7.04 15.11 -15.20
C LEU A 80 7.64 13.79 -14.70
N ARG A 81 7.92 13.67 -13.40
CA ARG A 81 8.52 12.46 -12.83
C ARG A 81 7.57 11.25 -12.85
N ARG A 82 6.26 11.46 -12.67
CA ARG A 82 5.26 10.39 -12.75
C ARG A 82 5.11 9.85 -14.16
N SER A 83 5.12 10.70 -15.19
CA SER A 83 5.02 10.25 -16.59
C SER A 83 6.14 9.26 -16.99
N LEU A 84 7.32 9.38 -16.37
CA LEU A 84 8.46 8.48 -16.59
C LEU A 84 8.30 7.11 -15.90
N HIS A 85 7.42 7.00 -14.90
CA HIS A 85 7.24 5.79 -14.07
C HIS A 85 5.87 5.11 -14.26
N GLN A 86 4.91 5.74 -14.95
CA GLN A 86 3.53 5.27 -15.11
C GLN A 86 3.34 4.07 -16.06
N GLN A 87 4.38 3.61 -16.77
CA GLN A 87 4.25 2.51 -17.73
C GLN A 87 3.86 1.15 -17.12
N ASP A 88 3.96 0.98 -15.78
CA ASP A 88 3.69 -0.29 -15.09
C ASP A 88 2.26 -0.42 -14.48
N ARG A 89 1.40 0.62 -14.54
CA ARG A 89 0.06 0.60 -13.91
C ARG A 89 -1.06 1.04 -14.88
N SER A 90 -1.54 0.12 -15.71
CA SER A 90 -2.73 0.34 -16.55
C SER A 90 -4.00 -0.11 -15.83
N LEU A 91 -4.92 0.84 -15.56
CA LEU A 91 -6.27 0.55 -15.07
C LEU A 91 -7.23 0.29 -16.23
N SER A 92 -8.26 -0.53 -16.00
CA SER A 92 -9.35 -0.68 -16.98
C SER A 92 -10.18 0.60 -17.05
N VAL A 93 -10.75 0.91 -18.21
CA VAL A 93 -11.59 2.10 -18.42
C VAL A 93 -12.71 2.24 -17.39
N VAL A 94 -13.30 1.14 -16.93
CA VAL A 94 -14.42 1.12 -15.96
C VAL A 94 -13.98 1.30 -14.52
N ASP A 95 -12.69 1.23 -14.24
CA ASP A 95 -12.14 1.35 -12.89
C ASP A 95 -12.02 2.82 -12.47
N TYR A 96 -11.99 3.72 -13.45
CA TYR A 96 -12.09 5.14 -13.21
C TYR A 96 -13.47 5.52 -12.66
N ASP A 97 -13.47 6.61 -11.91
CA ASP A 97 -14.66 7.18 -11.30
C ASP A 97 -15.65 7.78 -12.31
N SER A 98 -15.14 8.31 -13.42
CA SER A 98 -15.92 8.80 -14.55
C SER A 98 -15.20 8.55 -15.87
N ALA A 99 -15.95 8.52 -16.96
CA ALA A 99 -15.39 8.43 -18.31
C ALA A 99 -14.48 9.64 -18.64
N GLU A 100 -14.81 10.82 -18.11
CA GLU A 100 -14.01 12.05 -18.25
C GLU A 100 -12.64 11.91 -17.59
N THR A 101 -12.58 11.37 -16.36
CA THR A 101 -11.30 11.12 -15.66
C THR A 101 -10.43 10.13 -16.43
N GLY A 102 -11.01 9.02 -16.90
CA GLY A 102 -10.29 8.01 -17.67
C GLY A 102 -9.68 8.56 -18.96
N LEU A 103 -10.45 9.33 -19.74
CA LEU A 103 -9.98 9.94 -20.99
C LEU A 103 -8.87 10.97 -20.80
N ARG A 104 -8.81 11.63 -19.64
CA ARG A 104 -7.78 12.60 -19.30
C ARG A 104 -6.45 11.94 -18.94
N VAL A 105 -6.49 10.78 -18.28
CA VAL A 105 -5.29 10.06 -17.82
C VAL A 105 -4.70 9.17 -18.94
N ALA A 106 -5.53 8.75 -19.91
CA ALA A 106 -5.08 7.88 -21.00
C ALA A 106 -3.96 8.52 -21.85
N ASP A 107 -2.90 7.74 -22.11
CA ASP A 107 -1.84 8.11 -23.06
C ASP A 107 -2.46 8.37 -24.46
N PRO A 108 -2.02 9.41 -25.20
CA PRO A 108 -2.39 9.62 -26.60
C PRO A 108 -2.37 8.35 -27.48
N ARG A 109 -1.45 7.41 -27.21
CA ARG A 109 -1.34 6.12 -27.92
C ARG A 109 -2.47 5.14 -27.57
N GLU A 110 -2.98 5.18 -26.35
CA GLU A 110 -4.07 4.32 -25.86
C GLU A 110 -5.45 4.95 -26.03
N GLN A 111 -5.50 6.26 -26.34
CA GLN A 111 -6.73 7.02 -26.41
C GLN A 111 -7.76 6.39 -27.36
N MET A 112 -7.37 5.91 -28.55
CA MET A 112 -8.30 5.25 -29.48
C MET A 112 -8.95 4.00 -28.88
N ARG A 113 -8.15 3.12 -28.27
CA ARG A 113 -8.63 1.91 -27.60
C ARG A 113 -9.57 2.29 -26.45
N PHE A 114 -9.20 3.30 -25.66
CA PHE A 114 -9.99 3.78 -24.55
C PHE A 114 -11.37 4.30 -25.00
N GLN A 115 -11.42 5.05 -26.11
CA GLN A 115 -12.68 5.51 -26.69
C GLN A 115 -13.58 4.35 -27.14
N ASP A 116 -13.01 3.31 -27.74
CA ASP A 116 -13.77 2.12 -28.16
C ASP A 116 -14.28 1.30 -26.97
N GLU A 117 -13.46 1.11 -25.93
CA GLU A 117 -13.90 0.45 -24.70
C GLU A 117 -15.03 1.25 -24.02
N LEU A 118 -14.98 2.61 -24.00
CA LEU A 118 -16.07 3.44 -23.49
C LEU A 118 -17.39 3.24 -24.24
N ARG A 119 -17.32 3.11 -25.57
CA ARG A 119 -18.50 2.82 -26.41
C ARG A 119 -19.12 1.48 -26.04
N GLU A 120 -18.31 0.46 -25.81
CA GLU A 120 -18.79 -0.86 -25.37
C GLU A 120 -19.36 -0.83 -23.95
N VAL A 121 -18.76 -0.08 -23.02
CA VAL A 121 -19.32 0.13 -21.67
C VAL A 121 -20.68 0.83 -21.75
N CYS A 122 -20.83 1.83 -22.61
CA CYS A 122 -22.11 2.51 -22.84
C CYS A 122 -23.17 1.54 -23.36
N LYS A 123 -22.85 0.68 -24.33
CA LYS A 123 -23.76 -0.35 -24.85
C LYS A 123 -24.21 -1.31 -23.75
N TYR A 124 -23.26 -1.82 -22.97
CA TYR A 124 -23.54 -2.67 -21.82
C TYR A 124 -24.49 -1.98 -20.83
N ALA A 125 -24.18 -0.74 -20.43
CA ALA A 125 -24.96 -0.01 -19.45
C ALA A 125 -26.40 0.25 -19.94
N CYS A 126 -26.55 0.60 -21.22
CA CYS A 126 -27.86 0.80 -21.87
C CYS A 126 -28.70 -0.47 -21.92
N ALA A 127 -28.08 -1.64 -22.10
CA ALA A 127 -28.76 -2.94 -22.09
C ALA A 127 -29.07 -3.43 -20.66
N ARG A 128 -28.25 -3.04 -19.67
CA ARG A 128 -28.36 -3.51 -18.29
C ARG A 128 -29.35 -2.72 -17.42
N LYS A 129 -29.57 -1.44 -17.72
CA LYS A 129 -30.33 -0.50 -16.88
C LYS A 129 -31.76 -0.96 -16.52
N GLU A 130 -32.42 -1.68 -17.43
CA GLU A 130 -33.78 -2.20 -17.26
C GLU A 130 -33.84 -3.61 -16.66
N THR A 131 -32.71 -4.27 -16.44
CA THR A 131 -32.68 -5.61 -15.84
C THR A 131 -31.99 -5.62 -14.48
N SER A 132 -31.32 -4.52 -14.11
CA SER A 132 -30.73 -4.33 -12.79
C SER A 132 -30.47 -2.86 -12.50
N ARG A 133 -30.71 -2.45 -11.25
CA ARG A 133 -30.33 -1.14 -10.72
C ARG A 133 -28.82 -0.85 -10.88
N ALA A 134 -27.98 -1.88 -10.96
CA ALA A 134 -26.54 -1.74 -11.17
C ALA A 134 -26.20 -1.05 -12.50
N GLY A 135 -26.97 -1.31 -13.57
CA GLY A 135 -26.80 -0.64 -14.85
C GLY A 135 -27.10 0.86 -14.75
N SER A 136 -28.20 1.23 -14.10
CA SER A 136 -28.57 2.64 -13.88
C SER A 136 -27.59 3.37 -12.97
N VAL A 137 -27.05 2.70 -11.94
CA VAL A 137 -26.01 3.25 -11.07
C VAL A 137 -24.71 3.50 -11.84
N LEU A 138 -24.32 2.60 -12.75
CA LEU A 138 -23.16 2.80 -13.62
C LEU A 138 -23.36 4.00 -14.56
N ILE A 139 -24.55 4.12 -15.17
CA ILE A 139 -24.90 5.30 -16.00
C ILE A 139 -24.77 6.58 -15.17
N LEU A 140 -25.39 6.65 -14.00
CA LEU A 140 -25.36 7.82 -13.14
C LEU A 140 -23.93 8.21 -12.73
N ARG A 141 -23.14 7.25 -12.21
CA ARG A 141 -21.79 7.54 -11.70
C ARG A 141 -20.79 7.82 -12.81
N PHE A 142 -20.67 6.88 -13.75
CA PHE A 142 -19.55 6.82 -14.69
C PHE A 142 -19.79 7.71 -15.93
N LEU A 143 -21.04 7.83 -16.39
CA LEU A 143 -21.39 8.53 -17.64
C LEU A 143 -22.05 9.89 -17.38
N HIS A 144 -22.90 9.99 -16.36
CA HIS A 144 -23.59 11.23 -15.97
C HIS A 144 -22.91 12.00 -14.83
N GLY A 145 -21.80 11.49 -14.27
CA GLY A 145 -21.00 12.23 -13.28
C GLY A 145 -21.71 12.54 -11.96
N TYR A 146 -22.70 11.74 -11.56
CA TYR A 146 -23.32 11.83 -10.23
C TYR A 146 -22.42 11.22 -9.16
N TYR A 147 -22.42 11.81 -7.97
CA TYR A 147 -21.65 11.29 -6.85
C TYR A 147 -22.43 10.23 -6.07
N PRO A 148 -21.78 9.26 -5.39
CA PRO A 148 -22.50 8.15 -4.76
C PRO A 148 -23.56 8.57 -3.73
N GLY A 149 -23.35 9.69 -3.02
CA GLY A 149 -24.36 10.30 -2.15
C GLY A 149 -25.61 10.78 -2.92
N GLU A 150 -25.43 11.47 -4.04
CA GLU A 150 -26.53 11.93 -4.91
C GLU A 150 -27.27 10.73 -5.51
N ILE A 151 -26.54 9.69 -5.92
CA ILE A 151 -27.11 8.45 -6.44
C ILE A 151 -27.94 7.75 -5.36
N ALA A 152 -27.51 7.79 -4.09
CA ALA A 152 -28.25 7.21 -2.99
C ALA A 152 -29.62 7.89 -2.81
N GLU A 153 -29.67 9.22 -2.93
CA GLU A 153 -30.91 10.00 -2.93
C GLU A 153 -31.82 9.66 -4.11
N ILE A 154 -31.26 9.61 -5.33
CA ILE A 154 -32.01 9.23 -6.54
C ILE A 154 -32.60 7.83 -6.41
N LEU A 155 -31.84 6.86 -5.90
CA LEU A 155 -32.30 5.48 -5.72
C LEU A 155 -33.22 5.28 -4.51
N ARG A 156 -33.35 6.30 -3.64
CA ARG A 156 -33.97 6.18 -2.30
C ARG A 156 -33.35 5.02 -1.50
N SER A 157 -32.01 4.97 -1.47
CA SER A 157 -31.24 3.91 -0.81
C SER A 157 -30.04 4.47 -0.02
N THR A 158 -29.22 3.59 0.56
CA THR A 158 -28.02 4.00 1.32
C THR A 158 -26.80 4.11 0.41
N ARG A 159 -25.80 4.93 0.79
CA ARG A 159 -24.54 5.07 0.06
C ARG A 159 -23.79 3.74 -0.09
N ALA A 160 -23.71 2.93 0.97
CA ALA A 160 -23.11 1.58 0.92
C ALA A 160 -23.81 0.68 -0.12
N ALA A 161 -25.14 0.76 -0.24
CA ALA A 161 -25.87 0.00 -1.26
C ALA A 161 -25.60 0.50 -2.69
N VAL A 162 -25.20 1.76 -2.87
CA VAL A 162 -24.75 2.29 -4.16
C VAL A 162 -23.35 1.79 -4.49
N GLU A 163 -22.43 1.79 -3.53
CA GLU A 163 -21.05 1.31 -3.70
C GLU A 163 -21.01 -0.18 -4.07
N GLU A 164 -21.80 -1.02 -3.39
CA GLU A 164 -21.92 -2.43 -3.75
C GLU A 164 -22.48 -2.62 -5.17
N ARG A 165 -23.47 -1.81 -5.58
CA ARG A 165 -24.00 -1.85 -6.95
C ARG A 165 -22.98 -1.39 -7.98
N LEU A 166 -22.16 -0.38 -7.67
CA LEU A 166 -21.04 0.03 -8.52
C LEU A 166 -20.00 -1.08 -8.66
N ARG A 167 -19.67 -1.77 -7.57
CA ARG A 167 -18.74 -2.91 -7.58
C ARG A 167 -19.25 -4.03 -8.50
N ILE A 168 -20.52 -4.38 -8.38
CA ILE A 168 -21.19 -5.37 -9.26
C ILE A 168 -21.17 -4.89 -10.71
N ALA A 169 -21.60 -3.65 -10.96
CA ALA A 169 -21.68 -3.11 -12.32
C ALA A 169 -20.32 -3.04 -13.01
N ARG A 170 -19.27 -2.63 -12.30
CA ARG A 170 -17.88 -2.60 -12.79
C ARG A 170 -17.37 -4.02 -13.08
N SER A 171 -17.64 -4.98 -12.19
CA SER A 171 -17.28 -6.39 -12.40
C SER A 171 -17.94 -6.96 -13.66
N GLU A 172 -19.25 -6.77 -13.82
CA GLU A 172 -20.01 -7.19 -15.00
C GLU A 172 -19.49 -6.49 -16.28
N ALA A 173 -19.25 -5.17 -16.24
CA ALA A 173 -18.72 -4.42 -17.38
C ALA A 173 -17.31 -4.87 -17.80
N ARG A 174 -16.41 -5.15 -16.85
CA ARG A 174 -15.09 -5.74 -17.17
C ARG A 174 -15.24 -7.08 -17.88
N GLN A 175 -16.18 -7.90 -17.43
CA GLN A 175 -16.44 -9.18 -18.06
C GLN A 175 -17.02 -9.01 -19.47
N TYR A 176 -17.91 -8.04 -19.67
CA TYR A 176 -18.46 -7.69 -20.97
C TYR A 176 -17.37 -7.22 -21.96
N LEU A 177 -16.45 -6.35 -21.51
CA LEU A 177 -15.33 -5.88 -22.33
C LEU A 177 -14.39 -7.03 -22.75
N LYS A 178 -14.13 -7.98 -21.85
CA LYS A 178 -13.32 -9.17 -22.17
C LYS A 178 -14.04 -10.13 -23.12
N ASN A 179 -15.35 -10.33 -22.92
CA ASN A 179 -16.16 -11.21 -23.75
C ASN A 179 -17.65 -10.80 -23.69
N PRO A 180 -18.17 -10.08 -24.71
CA PRO A 180 -19.55 -9.62 -24.72
C PRO A 180 -20.59 -10.76 -24.61
N LYS A 181 -20.22 -11.99 -24.98
CA LYS A 181 -21.11 -13.17 -24.98
C LYS A 181 -21.15 -13.90 -23.63
N SER A 182 -20.30 -13.56 -22.65
CA SER A 182 -20.25 -14.29 -21.38
C SER A 182 -21.42 -13.97 -20.43
N LEU A 183 -22.06 -12.81 -20.58
CA LEU A 183 -23.20 -12.41 -19.76
C LEU A 183 -24.51 -12.93 -20.37
N ARG A 184 -24.91 -14.15 -19.97
CA ARG A 184 -26.08 -14.86 -20.54
C ARG A 184 -27.40 -14.10 -20.39
N PHE A 185 -27.56 -13.27 -19.36
CA PHE A 185 -28.78 -12.49 -19.13
C PHE A 185 -28.96 -11.31 -20.11
N LEU A 186 -27.92 -10.90 -20.84
CA LEU A 186 -28.04 -9.87 -21.89
C LEU A 186 -28.60 -10.44 -23.21
N ARG A 187 -28.73 -11.78 -23.36
CA ARG A 187 -29.26 -12.43 -24.58
C ARG A 187 -30.75 -12.16 -24.84
N GLU A 188 -31.49 -11.67 -23.85
CA GLU A 188 -32.94 -11.50 -23.91
C GLU A 188 -33.38 -10.06 -24.23
N SER A 189 -32.43 -9.11 -24.32
CA SER A 189 -32.73 -7.72 -24.70
C SER A 189 -33.11 -7.65 -26.19
N LYS A 190 -34.40 -7.47 -26.45
CA LYS A 190 -34.97 -7.17 -27.77
C LYS A 190 -34.68 -5.70 -28.14
N GLY A 191 -33.46 -5.41 -28.57
CA GLY A 191 -33.11 -4.11 -29.14
C GLY A 191 -32.06 -4.28 -30.23
N GLU A 192 -32.36 -3.86 -31.46
CA GLU A 192 -31.34 -3.71 -32.49
C GLU A 192 -30.22 -2.78 -31.97
N PRO A 193 -28.94 -3.11 -32.21
CA PRO A 193 -27.85 -2.25 -31.79
C PRO A 193 -27.96 -0.91 -32.51
N THR A 194 -28.28 0.15 -31.77
CA THR A 194 -28.12 1.53 -32.22
C THR A 194 -26.71 1.65 -32.78
N LYS A 195 -26.59 1.97 -34.08
CA LYS A 195 -25.28 2.11 -34.74
C LYS A 195 -24.51 3.25 -34.08
N LEU A 196 -23.67 2.94 -33.09
CA LEU A 196 -22.62 3.86 -32.66
C LEU A 196 -21.76 4.17 -33.89
N GLY A 197 -21.29 5.43 -33.98
CA GLY A 197 -20.57 5.93 -35.14
C GLY A 197 -19.46 4.98 -35.60
N GLN A 198 -19.19 4.95 -36.91
CA GLN A 198 -18.15 4.09 -37.48
C GLN A 198 -16.84 4.23 -36.68
N PRO A 199 -16.16 3.11 -36.32
CA PRO A 199 -14.83 3.18 -35.74
C PRO A 199 -13.91 3.84 -36.77
N GLY A 200 -13.55 5.10 -36.51
CA GLY A 200 -12.83 5.93 -37.47
C GLY A 200 -12.48 7.29 -36.88
N PHE A 201 -11.18 7.45 -36.60
CA PHE A 201 -10.50 8.63 -36.02
C PHE A 201 -10.84 8.96 -34.56
N ALA A 202 -9.80 9.26 -33.77
CA ALA A 202 -9.95 9.72 -32.39
C ALA A 202 -10.75 11.03 -32.37
N ARG A 203 -11.85 11.07 -31.62
CA ARG A 203 -12.64 12.28 -31.42
C ARG A 203 -12.09 13.10 -30.26
N LYS A 204 -12.43 14.39 -30.23
CA LYS A 204 -12.21 15.21 -29.04
C LYS A 204 -13.04 14.67 -27.88
N THR A 205 -12.50 14.74 -26.66
CA THR A 205 -13.14 14.24 -25.43
C THR A 205 -14.57 14.75 -25.27
N ASP A 206 -14.81 16.05 -25.45
CA ASP A 206 -16.14 16.65 -25.32
C ASP A 206 -17.15 16.07 -26.33
N GLU A 207 -16.75 15.89 -27.58
CA GLU A 207 -17.61 15.34 -28.64
C GLU A 207 -17.99 13.88 -28.37
N LEU A 208 -17.03 13.08 -27.88
CA LEU A 208 -17.26 11.68 -27.54
C LEU A 208 -18.19 11.54 -26.33
N LEU A 209 -17.97 12.32 -25.28
CA LEU A 209 -18.82 12.30 -24.09
C LEU A 209 -20.25 12.74 -24.44
N GLY A 210 -20.41 13.73 -25.33
CA GLY A 210 -21.71 14.11 -25.88
C GLY A 210 -22.38 12.99 -26.68
N GLU A 211 -21.64 12.28 -27.55
CA GLU A 211 -22.14 11.09 -28.28
C GLU A 211 -22.63 9.99 -27.33
N ILE A 212 -21.84 9.68 -26.30
CA ILE A 212 -22.17 8.67 -25.29
C ILE A 212 -23.45 9.05 -24.54
N ARG A 213 -23.55 10.29 -24.06
CA ARG A 213 -24.78 10.77 -23.39
C ARG A 213 -26.00 10.75 -24.32
N GLY A 214 -25.84 11.19 -25.57
CA GLY A 214 -26.90 11.11 -26.58
C GLY A 214 -27.38 9.67 -26.82
N THR A 215 -26.45 8.70 -26.83
CA THR A 215 -26.78 7.27 -26.96
C THR A 215 -27.61 6.77 -25.78
N ILE A 216 -27.24 7.16 -24.55
CA ILE A 216 -28.01 6.83 -23.34
C ILE A 216 -29.41 7.41 -23.44
N PHE A 217 -29.55 8.69 -23.80
CA PHE A 217 -30.86 9.34 -23.88
C PHE A 217 -31.76 8.77 -24.99
N ASN A 218 -31.16 8.34 -26.10
CA ASN A 218 -31.87 7.64 -27.18
C ASN A 218 -32.27 6.20 -26.80
N SER A 219 -31.66 5.62 -25.77
CA SER A 219 -31.96 4.26 -25.30
C SER A 219 -33.16 4.19 -24.32
N ARG A 220 -33.85 5.32 -24.10
CA ARG A 220 -35.03 5.39 -23.21
C ARG A 220 -36.15 4.46 -23.68
N GLN A 221 -36.84 3.85 -22.73
CA GLN A 221 -38.04 3.04 -22.95
C GLN A 221 -39.18 3.51 -22.06
N GLY A 222 -40.42 3.38 -22.52
CA GLY A 222 -41.61 3.84 -21.80
C GLY A 222 -41.88 5.35 -21.92
N ASP A 223 -43.05 5.76 -21.44
CA ASP A 223 -43.51 7.15 -21.45
C ASP A 223 -42.89 7.97 -20.32
N CYS A 224 -42.76 9.28 -20.52
CA CYS A 224 -42.20 10.18 -19.50
C CYS A 224 -43.12 10.30 -18.29
N LEU A 225 -42.53 10.23 -17.10
CA LEU A 225 -43.23 10.43 -15.84
C LEU A 225 -43.68 11.89 -15.71
N THR A 226 -44.94 12.10 -15.31
CA THR A 226 -45.46 13.44 -15.01
C THR A 226 -44.79 13.98 -13.74
N ARG A 227 -44.80 15.31 -13.59
CA ARG A 227 -44.26 15.97 -12.39
C ARG A 227 -44.93 15.46 -11.10
N GLU A 228 -46.25 15.29 -11.12
CA GLU A 228 -47.01 14.77 -9.98
C GLU A 228 -46.57 13.35 -9.61
N HIS A 229 -46.38 12.46 -10.60
CA HIS A 229 -45.88 11.11 -10.34
C HIS A 229 -44.46 11.10 -9.76
N LEU A 230 -43.57 11.99 -10.23
CA LEU A 230 -42.22 12.12 -9.65
C LEU A 230 -42.27 12.65 -8.21
N GLU A 231 -43.12 13.63 -7.92
CA GLU A 231 -43.29 14.17 -6.56
C GLU A 231 -43.85 13.10 -5.60
N ILE A 232 -44.79 12.26 -6.05
CA ILE A 232 -45.28 11.11 -5.29
C ILE A 232 -44.17 10.08 -5.06
N LEU A 233 -43.39 9.75 -6.09
CA LEU A 233 -42.31 8.74 -6.01
C LEU A 233 -41.23 9.10 -4.98
N TYR A 234 -40.95 10.40 -4.80
CA TYR A 234 -39.97 10.91 -3.86
C TYR A 234 -40.58 11.48 -2.56
N ALA A 235 -41.90 11.35 -2.36
CA ALA A 235 -42.54 11.71 -1.11
C ALA A 235 -42.05 10.80 0.05
N LYS A 236 -42.02 11.34 1.28
CA LYS A 236 -41.40 10.73 2.48
C LYS A 236 -42.17 9.53 3.08
N SER A 237 -43.15 8.97 2.39
CA SER A 237 -44.14 8.06 3.01
C SER A 237 -43.90 6.56 2.79
N ASP A 238 -43.13 6.12 1.79
CA ASP A 238 -42.91 4.68 1.55
C ASP A 238 -41.43 4.29 1.44
N SER A 239 -41.03 3.23 2.16
CA SER A 239 -39.68 2.64 2.12
C SER A 239 -39.42 1.73 0.92
N SER A 240 -40.37 1.63 -0.02
CA SER A 240 -40.19 0.88 -1.26
C SER A 240 -39.22 1.63 -2.19
N GLY A 241 -38.01 1.10 -2.35
CA GLY A 241 -37.02 1.64 -3.30
C GLY A 241 -37.52 1.55 -4.75
N ILE A 242 -37.07 2.46 -5.61
CA ILE A 242 -37.52 2.59 -7.02
C ILE A 242 -37.20 1.32 -7.82
N ASP A 243 -38.18 0.75 -8.53
CA ASP A 243 -37.95 -0.43 -9.37
C ASP A 243 -36.95 -0.15 -10.51
N HIS A 244 -36.38 -1.20 -11.10
CA HIS A 244 -35.30 -1.05 -12.07
C HIS A 244 -35.78 -0.52 -13.44
N GLU A 245 -37.03 -0.76 -13.84
CA GLU A 245 -37.58 -0.27 -15.11
C GLU A 245 -37.80 1.25 -15.02
N THR A 246 -38.49 1.71 -13.97
CA THR A 246 -38.70 3.13 -13.69
C THR A 246 -37.37 3.86 -13.54
N LEU A 247 -36.40 3.28 -12.79
CA LEU A 247 -35.08 3.86 -12.64
C LEU A 247 -34.32 3.90 -13.98
N GLY A 248 -34.41 2.84 -14.79
CA GLY A 248 -33.82 2.76 -16.14
C GLY A 248 -34.35 3.87 -17.06
N HIS A 249 -35.66 4.16 -16.99
CA HIS A 249 -36.27 5.29 -17.68
C HIS A 249 -35.72 6.63 -17.17
N ILE A 250 -35.75 6.87 -15.85
CA ILE A 250 -35.29 8.13 -15.24
C ILE A 250 -33.88 8.47 -15.68
N VAL A 251 -32.92 7.53 -15.60
CA VAL A 251 -31.50 7.80 -15.94
C VAL A 251 -31.25 7.98 -17.45
N SER A 252 -32.22 7.57 -18.28
CA SER A 252 -32.16 7.67 -19.75
C SER A 252 -33.06 8.75 -20.31
N CYS A 253 -33.80 9.49 -19.48
CA CYS A 253 -34.67 10.55 -19.93
C CYS A 253 -34.19 11.89 -19.33
N PRO A 254 -33.68 12.84 -20.15
CA PRO A 254 -33.15 14.09 -19.62
C PRO A 254 -34.23 14.91 -18.89
N GLN A 255 -35.47 14.86 -19.36
CA GLN A 255 -36.60 15.57 -18.73
C GLN A 255 -36.97 14.99 -17.36
N CYS A 256 -37.05 13.66 -17.24
CA CYS A 256 -37.36 12.99 -15.98
C CYS A 256 -36.19 13.11 -15.00
N LEU A 257 -34.94 12.95 -15.46
CA LEU A 257 -33.76 13.10 -14.61
C LEU A 257 -33.64 14.53 -14.06
N ASP A 258 -33.83 15.57 -14.89
CA ASP A 258 -33.89 16.95 -14.39
C ASP A 258 -35.11 17.22 -13.52
N GLY A 259 -36.24 16.53 -13.75
CA GLY A 259 -37.39 16.53 -12.85
C GLY A 259 -37.01 16.05 -11.45
N VAL A 260 -36.32 14.91 -11.37
CA VAL A 260 -35.79 14.35 -10.12
C VAL A 260 -34.74 15.26 -9.49
N ASN A 261 -33.82 15.81 -10.28
CA ASN A 261 -32.80 16.75 -9.80
C ASN A 261 -33.45 17.96 -9.10
N ARG A 262 -34.53 18.53 -9.68
CA ARG A 262 -35.25 19.65 -9.05
C ARG A 262 -35.93 19.26 -7.75
N ILE A 263 -36.51 18.06 -7.67
CA ILE A 263 -37.17 17.57 -6.44
C ILE A 263 -36.15 17.35 -5.32
N LEU A 264 -34.97 16.80 -5.67
CA LEU A 264 -33.90 16.49 -4.72
C LEU A 264 -32.94 17.67 -4.48
N ASN A 265 -33.14 18.81 -5.16
CA ASN A 265 -32.24 19.97 -5.11
C ASN A 265 -30.79 19.62 -5.52
N LEU A 266 -30.65 18.78 -6.55
CA LEU A 266 -29.37 18.40 -7.17
C LEU A 266 -29.09 19.26 -8.41
N PRO A 267 -27.81 19.46 -8.77
CA PRO A 267 -27.43 20.14 -10.02
C PRO A 267 -28.08 19.52 -11.25
N LEU A 268 -28.62 20.38 -12.13
CA LEU A 268 -29.24 19.98 -13.39
C LEU A 268 -28.20 19.43 -14.38
N LEU A 269 -28.65 18.69 -15.39
CA LEU A 269 -27.77 18.13 -16.42
C LEU A 269 -26.98 19.22 -17.17
N SER A 270 -27.59 20.38 -17.43
CA SER A 270 -26.93 21.52 -18.07
C SER A 270 -25.83 22.16 -17.23
N GLU A 271 -25.93 22.06 -15.90
CA GLU A 271 -24.90 22.52 -14.96
C GLU A 271 -23.75 21.52 -14.85
N ARG A 272 -24.04 20.22 -15.00
CA ARG A 272 -23.05 19.12 -15.00
C ARG A 272 -22.28 19.04 -16.32
N PHE A 273 -22.95 19.34 -17.43
CA PHE A 273 -22.42 19.28 -18.80
C PHE A 273 -22.58 20.62 -19.54
N PRO A 274 -21.89 21.68 -19.11
CA PRO A 274 -22.01 23.00 -19.73
C PRO A 274 -21.49 23.07 -21.18
N THR A 275 -20.73 22.06 -21.63
CA THR A 275 -20.25 21.95 -23.02
C THR A 275 -21.30 21.38 -23.98
N ASP A 276 -22.33 20.69 -23.49
CA ASP A 276 -23.36 20.06 -24.34
C ASP A 276 -24.44 21.04 -24.79
N THR A 277 -24.62 22.14 -24.07
CA THR A 277 -25.58 23.21 -24.40
C THR A 277 -25.03 24.19 -25.45
N LEU A 278 -23.72 24.10 -25.75
CA LEU A 278 -23.10 24.80 -26.85
C LEU A 278 -23.36 23.99 -28.13
N GLY A 279 -24.44 24.35 -28.83
CA GLY A 279 -24.59 23.95 -30.23
C GLY A 279 -23.31 24.25 -30.99
N THR A 280 -22.98 23.44 -31.98
CA THR A 280 -21.85 23.66 -32.87
C THR A 280 -21.98 25.06 -33.46
N ASP A 281 -21.28 26.03 -32.88
CA ASP A 281 -21.20 27.37 -33.45
C ASP A 281 -20.59 27.21 -34.84
N THR A 282 -21.46 27.34 -35.84
CA THR A 282 -21.05 27.56 -37.22
C THR A 282 -20.06 28.70 -37.18
N ARG A 283 -18.79 28.39 -37.46
CA ARG A 283 -17.70 29.34 -37.69
C ARG A 283 -18.27 30.59 -38.36
N SER A 284 -18.46 31.67 -37.61
CA SER A 284 -18.83 32.95 -38.20
C SER A 284 -17.56 33.47 -38.89
N LYS A 285 -17.67 33.51 -40.21
CA LYS A 285 -16.69 34.05 -41.11
C LYS A 285 -16.89 35.56 -41.13
N GLY A 286 -15.87 36.32 -40.75
CA GLY A 286 -15.64 37.69 -41.20
C GLY A 286 -16.36 38.81 -40.44
N GLY A 287 -15.56 39.81 -40.00
CA GLY A 287 -16.06 41.11 -39.57
C GLY A 287 -15.06 41.83 -38.67
N GLY A 288 -14.15 42.61 -39.27
CA GLY A 288 -13.28 43.52 -38.52
C GLY A 288 -14.03 44.71 -37.95
N GLY A 289 -13.49 45.31 -36.88
CA GLY A 289 -13.96 46.60 -36.38
C GLY A 289 -13.65 46.84 -34.89
N SER A 290 -12.52 47.51 -34.65
CA SER A 290 -12.34 48.68 -33.76
C SER A 290 -12.93 48.70 -32.34
N ASP A 291 -12.00 48.83 -31.39
CA ASP A 291 -12.00 49.67 -30.18
C ASP A 291 -13.18 49.64 -29.20
N GLY A 292 -12.88 49.09 -28.02
CA GLY A 292 -13.63 49.27 -26.78
C GLY A 292 -12.73 48.98 -25.59
N SER A 293 -11.91 49.98 -25.23
CA SER A 293 -11.15 50.06 -23.97
C SER A 293 -12.08 49.81 -22.77
N GLY A 294 -12.00 48.60 -22.21
CA GLY A 294 -12.59 48.23 -20.93
C GLY A 294 -11.54 47.52 -20.09
N THR A 295 -10.87 48.27 -19.22
CA THR A 295 -9.97 47.76 -18.19
C THR A 295 -10.77 46.95 -17.16
N SER A 296 -11.11 45.70 -17.48
CA SER A 296 -11.74 44.78 -16.53
C SER A 296 -10.65 43.99 -15.81
N GLY A 297 -10.51 44.21 -14.50
CA GLY A 297 -9.55 43.52 -13.67
C GLY A 297 -9.72 41.99 -13.69
N GLY A 298 -8.69 41.30 -14.17
CA GLY A 298 -7.97 40.23 -13.46
C GLY A 298 -8.69 38.97 -12.97
N GLN A 299 -9.96 38.71 -13.27
CA GLN A 299 -10.68 37.53 -12.77
C GLN A 299 -10.77 36.38 -13.78
N ALA A 300 -10.73 35.14 -13.29
CA ALA A 300 -11.00 33.94 -14.08
C ALA A 300 -12.42 34.00 -14.69
N SER A 301 -12.60 33.44 -15.88
CA SER A 301 -13.93 33.34 -16.47
C SER A 301 -14.83 32.45 -15.62
N GLU A 302 -16.14 32.72 -15.62
CA GLU A 302 -17.12 31.91 -14.88
C GLU A 302 -17.06 30.42 -15.27
N ARG A 303 -16.68 30.12 -16.51
CA ARG A 303 -16.49 28.75 -17.02
C ARG A 303 -15.29 28.05 -16.36
N GLU A 304 -14.16 28.73 -16.23
CA GLU A 304 -12.96 28.20 -15.55
C GLU A 304 -13.25 27.94 -14.07
N MET A 305 -13.96 28.87 -13.40
CA MET A 305 -14.37 28.71 -12.01
C MET A 305 -15.25 27.47 -11.79
N ARG A 306 -16.23 27.25 -12.68
CA ARG A 306 -17.09 26.05 -12.63
C ARG A 306 -16.29 24.77 -12.83
N ARG A 307 -15.30 24.75 -13.74
CA ARG A 307 -14.40 23.60 -13.93
C ARG A 307 -13.54 23.32 -12.70
N CYS A 308 -12.94 24.35 -12.10
CA CYS A 308 -12.18 24.25 -10.85
C CYS A 308 -13.02 23.62 -9.73
N ARG A 309 -14.24 24.13 -9.51
CA ARG A 309 -15.15 23.63 -8.48
C ARG A 309 -15.58 22.19 -8.74
N LYS A 310 -15.90 21.84 -9.99
CA LYS A 310 -16.25 20.47 -10.37
C LYS A 310 -15.09 19.51 -10.07
N ARG A 311 -13.86 19.82 -10.49
CA ARG A 311 -12.69 18.98 -10.22
C ARG A 311 -12.38 18.87 -8.73
N ALA A 312 -12.49 19.97 -7.99
CA ALA A 312 -12.34 19.95 -6.54
C ALA A 312 -13.39 19.01 -5.91
N ARG A 313 -14.64 19.06 -6.37
CA ARG A 313 -15.69 18.14 -5.90
C ARG A 313 -15.41 16.68 -6.27
N ASP A 314 -14.86 16.43 -7.46
CA ASP A 314 -14.45 15.09 -7.87
C ASP A 314 -13.38 14.50 -6.93
N VAL A 315 -12.37 15.29 -6.55
CA VAL A 315 -11.34 14.86 -5.58
C VAL A 315 -11.95 14.67 -4.18
N PHE A 316 -12.88 15.54 -3.77
CA PHE A 316 -13.56 15.45 -2.47
C PHE A 316 -14.36 14.16 -2.33
N GLU A 317 -15.08 13.77 -3.40
CA GLU A 317 -15.93 12.58 -3.44
C GLU A 317 -15.15 11.30 -3.79
N HIS A 318 -13.92 11.42 -4.31
CA HIS A 318 -13.11 10.28 -4.70
C HIS A 318 -12.74 9.41 -3.50
N ARG A 319 -12.91 8.11 -3.66
CA ARG A 319 -12.64 7.11 -2.61
C ARG A 319 -11.56 6.14 -3.07
N PRO A 320 -10.32 6.26 -2.54
CA PRO A 320 -9.20 5.42 -2.97
C PRO A 320 -9.37 3.98 -2.50
N SER A 321 -8.99 3.03 -3.35
CA SER A 321 -8.78 1.63 -2.94
C SER A 321 -7.32 1.34 -2.61
N GLU A 322 -6.39 2.19 -3.07
CA GLU A 322 -4.98 2.17 -2.71
C GLU A 322 -4.46 3.61 -2.53
N LEU A 323 -3.68 3.84 -1.47
CA LEU A 323 -2.95 5.07 -1.24
C LEU A 323 -1.51 4.92 -1.73
N CYS A 324 -1.10 5.77 -2.65
CA CYS A 324 0.25 5.84 -3.19
C CYS A 324 0.98 7.03 -2.56
N ILE A 325 2.00 6.74 -1.76
CA ILE A 325 2.77 7.74 -1.02
C ILE A 325 4.03 8.05 -1.82
N SER A 326 4.16 9.31 -2.27
CA SER A 326 5.32 9.74 -3.04
C SER A 326 6.03 10.93 -2.40
N VAL A 327 7.36 10.95 -2.53
CA VAL A 327 8.21 12.05 -2.08
C VAL A 327 8.94 12.60 -3.29
N ASN A 328 8.77 13.90 -3.54
CA ASN A 328 9.26 14.60 -4.74
C ASN A 328 8.88 13.89 -6.07
N GLY A 329 7.72 13.24 -6.12
CA GLY A 329 7.26 12.48 -7.29
C GLY A 329 7.81 11.06 -7.42
N TYR A 330 8.64 10.59 -6.48
CA TYR A 330 9.08 9.20 -6.42
C TYR A 330 8.18 8.39 -5.49
N LEU A 331 7.63 7.27 -5.98
CA LEU A 331 6.80 6.38 -5.19
C LEU A 331 7.63 5.71 -4.08
N MET A 332 7.27 5.96 -2.82
CA MET A 332 7.92 5.38 -1.65
C MET A 332 7.18 4.12 -1.16
N ALA A 333 5.85 4.15 -1.20
CA ALA A 333 5.01 3.03 -0.78
C ALA A 333 3.63 3.10 -1.46
N ALA A 334 2.99 1.94 -1.58
CA ALA A 334 1.60 1.80 -1.96
C ALA A 334 0.88 0.92 -0.93
N GLN A 335 -0.25 1.37 -0.41
CA GLN A 335 -1.02 0.72 0.66
C GLN A 335 -2.47 0.56 0.24
N LYS A 336 -2.98 -0.68 0.23
CA LYS A 336 -4.41 -0.92 0.01
C LYS A 336 -5.23 -0.44 1.20
N VAL A 337 -6.36 0.19 0.90
CA VAL A 337 -7.36 0.62 1.88
C VAL A 337 -8.29 -0.56 2.15
N GLY A 338 -8.20 -1.14 3.34
CA GLY A 338 -8.96 -2.36 3.71
C GLY A 338 -9.69 -2.29 5.04
N SER A 339 -9.46 -1.24 5.83
CA SER A 339 -10.03 -1.04 7.16
C SER A 339 -10.52 0.39 7.33
N GLU A 340 -11.33 0.64 8.37
CA GLU A 340 -11.76 2.00 8.73
C GLU A 340 -10.55 2.92 8.94
N LEU A 341 -9.54 2.49 9.69
CA LEU A 341 -8.31 3.24 9.91
C LEU A 341 -7.15 2.55 9.18
N ASN A 342 -6.43 3.30 8.35
CA ASN A 342 -5.23 2.85 7.66
C ASN A 342 -4.09 3.78 8.05
N GLU A 343 -3.04 3.24 8.68
CA GLU A 343 -1.89 3.99 9.14
C GLU A 343 -0.62 3.40 8.52
N GLN A 344 0.26 4.27 8.02
CA GLN A 344 1.54 3.89 7.43
C GLN A 344 2.63 4.85 7.90
N SER A 345 3.72 4.30 8.42
CA SER A 345 4.93 5.06 8.77
C SER A 345 6.11 4.63 7.90
N LEU A 346 6.84 5.58 7.37
CA LEU A 346 7.97 5.38 6.45
C LEU A 346 9.19 6.17 6.94
N SER A 347 10.37 5.56 6.87
CA SER A 347 11.64 6.28 7.00
C SER A 347 12.11 6.65 5.60
N ILE A 348 12.20 7.94 5.32
CA ILE A 348 12.50 8.46 3.99
C ILE A 348 14.02 8.56 3.84
N ASN A 349 14.58 7.75 2.93
CA ASN A 349 15.98 7.81 2.53
C ASN A 349 16.07 8.18 1.05
N VAL A 350 16.01 9.48 0.77
CA VAL A 350 16.16 10.04 -0.57
C VAL A 350 17.44 10.88 -0.64
N ALA A 351 18.14 10.81 -1.77
CA ALA A 351 19.41 11.52 -1.97
C ALA A 351 19.22 13.04 -2.16
N GLU A 352 18.03 13.46 -2.61
CA GLU A 352 17.67 14.87 -2.80
C GLU A 352 16.91 15.43 -1.59
N LYS A 353 16.95 16.77 -1.43
CA LYS A 353 16.16 17.47 -0.41
C LYS A 353 14.66 17.18 -0.63
N ILE A 354 13.93 16.95 0.46
CA ILE A 354 12.46 16.79 0.41
C ILE A 354 11.84 18.18 0.18
N ASP A 355 11.30 18.41 -1.02
CA ASP A 355 10.59 19.64 -1.41
C ASP A 355 9.07 19.47 -1.22
N PHE A 356 8.53 18.28 -1.45
CA PHE A 356 7.12 17.99 -1.23
C PHE A 356 6.84 16.50 -1.01
N VAL A 357 5.70 16.24 -0.37
CA VAL A 357 5.11 14.91 -0.20
C VAL A 357 3.73 14.93 -0.84
N GLU A 358 3.37 13.86 -1.54
CA GLU A 358 2.04 13.72 -2.12
C GLU A 358 1.44 12.34 -1.88
N ILE A 359 0.13 12.32 -1.68
CA ILE A 359 -0.68 11.11 -1.53
C ILE A 359 -1.65 11.05 -2.72
N LEU A 360 -1.53 9.99 -3.49
CA LEU A 360 -2.37 9.74 -4.67
C LEU A 360 -3.22 8.49 -4.46
N SER A 361 -4.30 8.36 -5.24
CA SER A 361 -5.02 7.11 -5.38
C SER A 361 -4.46 6.23 -6.50
N GLU A 362 -4.98 5.02 -6.63
CA GLU A 362 -4.71 4.13 -7.77
C GLU A 362 -5.10 4.75 -9.12
N GLN A 363 -6.04 5.71 -9.14
CA GLN A 363 -6.51 6.41 -10.34
C GLN A 363 -5.66 7.66 -10.66
N ASP A 364 -4.51 7.82 -10.01
CA ASP A 364 -3.63 9.00 -10.09
C ASP A 364 -4.32 10.31 -9.65
N ILE A 365 -5.39 10.19 -8.83
CA ILE A 365 -6.05 11.35 -8.23
C ILE A 365 -5.26 11.76 -7.00
N ARG A 366 -4.71 12.98 -7.03
CA ARG A 366 -3.98 13.54 -5.89
C ARG A 366 -4.94 13.96 -4.79
N LEU A 367 -4.90 13.25 -3.67
CA LEU A 367 -5.71 13.52 -2.49
C LEU A 367 -5.10 14.59 -1.60
N LEU A 368 -3.77 14.66 -1.53
CA LEU A 368 -3.06 15.63 -0.70
C LEU A 368 -1.66 15.91 -1.25
N LEU A 369 -1.28 17.19 -1.30
CA LEU A 369 0.08 17.69 -1.51
C LEU A 369 0.51 18.50 -0.29
N VAL A 370 1.67 18.17 0.27
CA VAL A 370 2.32 18.95 1.33
C VAL A 370 3.62 19.51 0.77
N CYS A 371 3.71 20.84 0.64
CA CYS A 371 4.96 21.51 0.30
C CYS A 371 5.79 21.71 1.57
N VAL A 372 7.07 21.33 1.53
CA VAL A 372 7.99 21.46 2.66
C VAL A 372 8.72 22.80 2.56
N GLU A 373 8.48 23.68 3.53
CA GLU A 373 9.17 24.97 3.64
C GLU A 373 10.58 24.81 4.23
N GLU A 374 11.43 25.82 4.08
CA GLU A 374 12.84 25.76 4.51
C GLU A 374 12.97 25.38 5.98
N GLN A 375 13.83 24.40 6.24
CA GLN A 375 14.07 23.81 7.56
C GLN A 375 14.55 24.89 8.53
N SER A 376 13.89 25.00 9.68
CA SER A 376 14.35 25.87 10.75
C SER A 376 15.79 25.50 11.16
N PRO A 377 16.68 26.47 11.45
CA PRO A 377 18.06 26.22 11.86
C PRO A 377 18.22 25.27 13.05
N ASP A 378 17.18 25.09 13.86
CA ASP A 378 17.17 24.34 15.12
C ASP A 378 17.03 22.82 14.96
N GLY A 379 17.04 22.29 13.73
CA GLY A 379 17.13 20.84 13.45
C GLY A 379 15.87 20.01 13.73
N PHE A 380 14.84 20.58 14.37
CA PHE A 380 13.54 19.92 14.58
C PHE A 380 12.47 20.57 13.70
N TYR A 381 12.11 19.88 12.61
CA TYR A 381 10.95 20.24 11.78
C TYR A 381 9.90 19.12 11.90
N LYS A 382 8.69 19.48 12.34
CA LYS A 382 7.52 18.59 12.31
C LYS A 382 6.34 19.35 11.70
N SER A 383 5.81 18.83 10.61
CA SER A 383 4.61 19.36 9.95
C SER A 383 3.54 18.29 9.93
N SER A 384 2.30 18.64 10.29
CA SER A 384 1.12 17.78 10.08
C SER A 384 0.10 18.54 9.26
N THR A 385 -0.42 17.91 8.22
CA THR A 385 -1.48 18.44 7.36
C THR A 385 -2.61 17.42 7.30
N CYS A 386 -3.83 17.85 7.57
CA CYS A 386 -5.02 17.00 7.55
C CYS A 386 -6.08 17.60 6.62
N VAL A 387 -6.64 16.77 5.75
CA VAL A 387 -7.75 17.14 4.86
C VAL A 387 -8.97 16.30 5.15
N ARG A 388 -10.15 16.91 5.00
CA ARG A 388 -11.45 16.23 5.08
C ARG A 388 -11.97 15.96 3.68
N LEU A 389 -12.43 14.73 3.45
CA LEU A 389 -13.05 14.27 2.22
C LEU A 389 -14.54 14.01 2.47
N SER A 390 -15.27 13.52 1.46
CA SER A 390 -16.69 13.16 1.60
C SER A 390 -16.92 12.15 2.72
N ASP A 391 -18.14 12.10 3.26
CA ASP A 391 -18.57 11.08 4.23
C ASP A 391 -17.72 11.03 5.52
N ASP A 392 -17.26 12.20 5.98
CA ASP A 392 -16.40 12.39 7.17
C ASP A 392 -15.06 11.65 7.13
N ARG A 393 -14.63 11.24 5.93
CA ARG A 393 -13.32 10.65 5.71
C ARG A 393 -12.22 11.68 5.94
N THR A 394 -11.09 11.24 6.48
CA THR A 394 -9.94 12.11 6.74
C THR A 394 -8.65 11.50 6.20
N LEU A 395 -7.76 12.37 5.75
CA LEU A 395 -6.40 12.01 5.36
C LEU A 395 -5.42 12.97 6.05
N GLU A 396 -4.58 12.44 6.94
CA GLU A 396 -3.56 13.17 7.66
C GLU A 396 -2.17 12.69 7.23
N VAL A 397 -1.26 13.65 6.99
CA VAL A 397 0.14 13.40 6.70
C VAL A 397 0.99 14.16 7.71
N THR A 398 1.86 13.45 8.42
CA THR A 398 2.82 14.01 9.37
C THR A 398 4.26 13.72 8.90
N LEU A 399 5.05 14.77 8.68
CA LEU A 399 6.47 14.68 8.35
C LEU A 399 7.31 15.19 9.53
N SER A 400 8.28 14.40 10.00
CA SER A 400 9.16 14.72 11.13
C SER A 400 10.63 14.52 10.79
N PHE A 401 11.48 15.50 11.11
CA PHE A 401 12.94 15.46 10.93
C PHE A 401 13.66 15.19 12.27
N SER A 402 13.04 14.44 13.17
CA SER A 402 13.56 14.17 14.53
C SER A 402 14.61 13.04 14.61
N ASN A 403 14.91 12.38 13.49
CA ASN A 403 15.75 11.19 13.37
C ASN A 403 16.80 11.41 12.27
N PRO A 404 17.88 10.60 12.18
CA PRO A 404 18.87 10.71 11.08
C PRO A 404 18.25 10.58 9.67
N TRP A 405 17.04 10.00 9.58
CA TRP A 405 16.22 9.98 8.37
C TRP A 405 14.83 10.57 8.69
N PRO A 406 14.24 11.43 7.84
CA PRO A 406 12.90 11.96 8.06
C PRO A 406 11.86 10.84 8.13
N THR A 407 10.96 10.91 9.11
CA THR A 407 9.83 9.99 9.25
C THR A 407 8.58 10.61 8.64
N LEU A 408 7.93 9.90 7.73
CA LEU A 408 6.65 10.26 7.12
C LEU A 408 5.56 9.30 7.63
N GLN A 409 4.51 9.84 8.23
CA GLN A 409 3.34 9.09 8.69
C GLN A 409 2.11 9.54 7.90
N VAL A 410 1.34 8.59 7.40
CA VAL A 410 0.09 8.80 6.66
C VAL A 410 -1.03 8.06 7.36
N VAL A 411 -2.11 8.75 7.66
CA VAL A 411 -3.29 8.21 8.35
C VAL A 411 -4.53 8.52 7.53
N TYR A 412 -5.23 7.49 7.06
CA TYR A 412 -6.49 7.62 6.34
C TYR A 412 -7.61 6.93 7.12
N SER A 413 -8.70 7.67 7.35
CA SER A 413 -9.89 7.18 8.06
C SER A 413 -11.10 7.18 7.16
N ASP A 414 -11.85 6.08 7.18
CA ASP A 414 -13.01 5.83 6.34
C ASP A 414 -14.14 5.11 7.11
N PRO A 415 -15.07 5.87 7.73
CA PRO A 415 -16.10 5.34 8.62
C PRO A 415 -17.04 4.31 7.96
N LEU A 416 -17.23 4.37 6.64
CA LEU A 416 -18.16 3.49 5.94
C LEU A 416 -17.68 2.03 5.87
N LEU A 417 -16.37 1.78 5.99
CA LEU A 417 -15.82 0.41 6.01
C LEU A 417 -16.17 -0.37 7.29
N ASN A 418 -16.49 0.34 8.38
CA ASN A 418 -16.98 -0.26 9.63
C ASN A 418 -18.45 -0.74 9.47
N ALA A 419 -19.29 0.09 8.83
CA ALA A 419 -20.70 -0.21 8.61
C ALA A 419 -20.93 -1.44 7.69
N GLU A 420 -20.07 -1.64 6.69
CA GLU A 420 -20.12 -2.81 5.80
C GLU A 420 -19.72 -4.11 6.53
N SER A 421 -18.70 -4.02 7.39
CA SER A 421 -18.25 -5.14 8.23
C SER A 421 -19.36 -5.61 9.20
N ALA A 422 -20.08 -4.67 9.80
CA ALA A 422 -21.22 -4.96 10.68
C ALA A 422 -22.45 -5.51 9.93
N ALA A 423 -22.73 -5.02 8.72
CA ALA A 423 -23.85 -5.48 7.89
C ALA A 423 -23.62 -6.88 7.29
N GLN A 424 -22.38 -7.23 6.93
CA GLN A 424 -22.02 -8.59 6.50
C GLN A 424 -22.16 -9.60 7.64
N MET A 425 -21.79 -9.23 8.87
CA MET A 425 -21.93 -10.08 10.06
C MET A 425 -23.40 -10.42 10.37
N ASN A 426 -24.32 -9.47 10.15
CA ASN A 426 -25.76 -9.71 10.32
C ASN A 426 -26.37 -10.61 9.23
N ARG A 427 -25.89 -10.53 7.97
CA ARG A 427 -26.37 -11.42 6.89
C ARG A 427 -25.96 -12.87 7.07
N THR A 428 -24.80 -13.14 7.68
CA THR A 428 -24.37 -14.51 8.02
C THR A 428 -25.21 -15.15 9.12
N VAL A 429 -25.90 -14.35 9.95
CA VAL A 429 -26.79 -14.85 11.01
C VAL A 429 -28.19 -15.16 10.46
N GLU A 430 -28.72 -14.36 9.52
CA GLU A 430 -30.02 -14.61 8.91
C GLU A 430 -30.03 -15.75 7.88
N ALA A 431 -28.93 -15.98 7.16
CA ALA A 431 -28.84 -17.02 6.12
C ALA A 431 -28.79 -18.47 6.66
N ASN A 432 -28.62 -18.68 7.98
CA ASN A 432 -28.54 -20.00 8.61
C ASN A 432 -29.84 -20.46 9.30
N THR A 433 -30.97 -19.76 9.11
CA THR A 433 -32.26 -20.21 9.67
C THR A 433 -33.03 -21.02 8.62
N ILE A 434 -33.05 -22.34 8.80
CA ILE A 434 -33.87 -23.28 8.00
C ILE A 434 -35.36 -22.98 8.27
N PRO A 435 -36.23 -22.80 7.26
CA PRO A 435 -37.66 -22.62 7.48
C PRO A 435 -38.31 -23.95 7.87
N GLN A 436 -38.68 -24.10 9.15
CA GLN A 436 -39.55 -25.18 9.60
C GLN A 436 -41.02 -24.84 9.30
N LEU A 437 -41.69 -25.75 8.60
CA LEU A 437 -43.12 -25.75 8.30
C LEU A 437 -43.96 -25.61 9.58
N ALA A 438 -44.93 -24.69 9.56
CA ALA A 438 -45.99 -24.59 10.55
C ALA A 438 -47.00 -25.74 10.43
N PRO A 439 -47.48 -26.32 11.54
CA PRO A 439 -48.75 -27.02 11.58
C PRO A 439 -49.88 -26.09 12.03
N ALA A 440 -51.04 -26.30 11.41
CA ALA A 440 -52.27 -25.54 11.54
C ALA A 440 -52.93 -25.63 12.92
N ALA A 441 -53.72 -24.59 13.21
CA ALA A 441 -54.46 -24.34 14.42
C ALA A 441 -55.57 -25.37 14.75
N ILE A 442 -55.79 -25.57 16.05
CA ILE A 442 -57.09 -25.90 16.64
C ILE A 442 -57.29 -24.96 17.84
N ALA A 443 -58.51 -24.44 17.95
CA ALA A 443 -58.91 -23.27 18.73
C ALA A 443 -59.69 -23.61 20.02
N GLN A 444 -59.80 -22.59 20.88
CA GLN A 444 -60.82 -22.32 21.92
C GLN A 444 -60.58 -23.03 23.26
N ASP A 445 -60.66 -22.40 24.44
CA ASP A 445 -61.36 -21.15 24.81
C ASP A 445 -60.87 -20.56 26.16
N GLU A 446 -61.10 -19.25 26.30
CA GLU A 446 -61.29 -18.41 27.51
C GLU A 446 -60.22 -18.34 28.63
N VAL A 447 -59.68 -17.13 28.88
CA VAL A 447 -59.97 -16.26 30.06
C VAL A 447 -59.16 -14.94 29.98
N GLN A 448 -59.90 -13.83 29.85
CA GLN A 448 -59.73 -12.52 30.53
C GLN A 448 -58.30 -11.99 30.82
N GLU A 449 -57.82 -11.07 29.97
CA GLU A 449 -56.55 -10.37 30.14
C GLU A 449 -56.80 -8.89 30.53
N SER A 450 -56.47 -8.54 31.78
CA SER A 450 -56.22 -7.15 32.18
C SER A 450 -54.91 -7.06 32.95
N GLN A 451 -54.04 -6.17 32.45
CA GLN A 451 -52.89 -5.53 33.08
C GLN A 451 -52.50 -6.03 34.47
N PHE A 452 -51.37 -6.75 34.61
CA PHE A 452 -50.53 -6.61 35.80
C PHE A 452 -49.06 -6.92 35.54
N ARG A 453 -48.23 -6.00 36.04
CA ARG A 453 -46.77 -6.08 36.28
C ARG A 453 -46.39 -7.30 37.13
N PRO A 454 -45.08 -7.61 37.23
CA PRO A 454 -44.51 -8.04 38.49
C PRO A 454 -43.46 -7.06 39.02
N PHE A 455 -43.51 -6.89 40.34
CA PHE A 455 -42.67 -6.08 41.23
C PHE A 455 -42.07 -7.03 42.29
N LEU A 456 -41.01 -6.54 42.95
CA LEU A 456 -40.38 -6.96 44.22
C LEU A 456 -39.01 -7.63 44.08
N SER A 457 -37.97 -7.29 44.83
CA SER A 457 -37.76 -6.35 45.97
C SER A 457 -36.23 -6.22 46.14
N ARG A 458 -35.57 -5.29 46.85
CA ARG A 458 -35.82 -4.64 48.14
C ARG A 458 -34.59 -3.71 48.37
N VAL A 459 -34.76 -2.40 48.59
CA VAL A 459 -33.76 -1.57 49.31
C VAL A 459 -34.54 -0.60 50.19
N PRO A 460 -34.26 -0.51 51.50
CA PRO A 460 -35.02 0.32 52.42
C PRO A 460 -34.51 1.77 52.49
N ASN A 461 -35.45 2.62 52.92
CA ASN A 461 -35.36 4.03 53.25
C ASN A 461 -34.25 4.40 54.24
N ALA A 462 -33.60 5.54 54.01
CA ALA A 462 -32.98 6.33 55.07
C ALA A 462 -32.87 7.82 54.69
N LEU A 463 -33.99 8.53 54.53
CA LEU A 463 -34.00 9.99 54.59
C LEU A 463 -35.30 10.46 55.25
N ALA A 464 -35.21 10.77 56.54
CA ALA A 464 -36.34 11.25 57.31
C ALA A 464 -36.04 12.45 58.20
N TRP A 465 -34.90 13.14 58.15
CA TRP A 465 -34.65 14.22 59.12
C TRP A 465 -34.14 15.46 58.40
N ILE A 466 -35.06 16.36 58.06
CA ILE A 466 -35.01 17.82 58.26
C ILE A 466 -36.26 18.39 57.56
N ARG A 467 -37.29 18.64 58.36
CA ARG A 467 -38.37 19.59 58.06
C ARG A 467 -37.99 20.94 58.68
N LEU A 468 -38.34 22.02 58.00
CA LEU A 468 -38.98 23.28 58.47
C LEU A 468 -38.66 24.37 57.42
N SER A 469 -39.57 24.76 56.52
CA SER A 469 -40.82 25.53 56.67
C SER A 469 -40.63 27.06 56.56
N PHE A 470 -41.46 27.65 55.68
CA PHE A 470 -41.75 29.08 55.43
C PHE A 470 -40.63 29.85 54.68
N VAL A 471 -40.87 30.70 53.65
CA VAL A 471 -41.72 31.90 53.61
C VAL A 471 -42.00 32.35 52.14
N ASN A 472 -43.24 32.77 51.85
CA ASN A 472 -43.81 33.61 50.76
C ASN A 472 -43.31 33.58 49.28
N PRO A 473 -44.24 33.49 48.29
CA PRO A 473 -43.93 33.49 46.85
C PRO A 473 -43.51 34.86 46.26
N SER A 474 -43.42 35.93 47.06
CA SER A 474 -42.99 37.26 46.60
C SER A 474 -41.50 37.57 46.83
N PHE A 475 -40.72 36.65 47.41
CA PHE A 475 -39.28 36.81 47.62
C PHE A 475 -38.42 36.20 46.48
N TRP A 476 -38.96 35.22 45.76
CA TRP A 476 -38.28 34.48 44.69
C TRP A 476 -38.33 35.15 43.29
N LEU A 477 -38.95 36.33 43.18
CA LEU A 477 -39.10 37.10 41.93
C LEU A 477 -38.30 38.41 41.91
N ARG A 478 -37.32 38.59 42.82
CA ARG A 478 -36.40 39.74 42.75
C ARG A 478 -35.18 39.38 41.89
N PRO A 479 -34.70 40.27 41.01
CA PRO A 479 -33.59 39.96 40.10
C PRO A 479 -32.34 39.44 40.83
N GLY A 480 -32.07 39.96 42.04
CA GLY A 480 -30.91 39.61 42.86
C GLY A 480 -30.91 38.17 43.40
N THR A 481 -32.08 37.60 43.73
CA THR A 481 -32.15 36.22 44.27
C THR A 481 -32.00 35.18 43.16
N ILE A 482 -32.54 35.47 41.97
CA ILE A 482 -32.35 34.62 40.78
C ILE A 482 -30.88 34.62 40.36
N THR A 483 -30.20 35.77 40.33
CA THR A 483 -28.77 35.83 40.02
C THR A 483 -27.91 35.10 41.06
N ALA A 484 -28.25 35.17 42.35
CA ALA A 484 -27.52 34.47 43.39
C ALA A 484 -27.69 32.94 43.31
N ILE A 485 -28.89 32.48 42.98
CA ILE A 485 -29.18 31.04 42.79
C ILE A 485 -28.53 30.54 41.51
N VAL A 486 -28.59 31.30 40.41
CA VAL A 486 -27.91 30.96 39.15
C VAL A 486 -26.39 30.96 39.34
N ALA A 487 -25.83 31.91 40.12
CA ALA A 487 -24.42 31.91 40.47
C ALA A 487 -24.04 30.71 41.35
N LEU A 488 -24.86 30.32 42.33
CA LEU A 488 -24.64 29.13 43.14
C LEU A 488 -24.76 27.84 42.34
N ILE A 489 -25.70 27.76 41.39
CA ILE A 489 -25.83 26.64 40.45
C ILE A 489 -24.65 26.62 39.49
N LEU A 490 -24.17 27.77 39.01
CA LEU A 490 -22.98 27.86 38.18
C LEU A 490 -21.72 27.48 38.96
N VAL A 491 -21.57 27.91 40.21
CA VAL A 491 -20.45 27.52 41.07
C VAL A 491 -20.54 26.04 41.44
N ALA A 492 -21.74 25.51 41.71
CA ALA A 492 -21.94 24.09 41.92
C ALA A 492 -21.68 23.27 40.65
N ALA A 493 -22.09 23.75 39.48
CA ALA A 493 -21.79 23.15 38.19
C ALA A 493 -20.30 23.26 37.85
N LEU A 494 -19.63 24.36 38.22
CA LEU A 494 -18.20 24.57 38.05
C LEU A 494 -17.40 23.66 38.99
N LEU A 495 -17.88 23.44 40.22
CA LEU A 495 -17.30 22.53 41.21
C LEU A 495 -17.58 21.06 40.88
N LEU A 496 -18.74 20.75 40.29
CA LEU A 496 -19.06 19.40 39.78
C LEU A 496 -18.27 19.08 38.51
N THR A 497 -18.02 20.07 37.64
CA THR A 497 -17.18 19.90 36.43
C THR A 497 -15.69 19.91 36.74
N ARG A 498 -15.23 20.60 37.81
CA ARG A 498 -13.84 20.53 38.29
C ARG A 498 -13.56 19.37 39.25
N GLY A 499 -14.58 18.79 39.88
CA GLY A 499 -14.44 17.78 40.94
C GLY A 499 -14.73 16.34 40.54
N HIS A 500 -15.20 16.09 39.31
CA HIS A 500 -15.53 14.73 38.81
C HIS A 500 -14.89 14.43 37.45
N ALA A 501 -13.58 14.66 37.33
CA ALA A 501 -12.81 13.79 36.45
C ALA A 501 -12.60 12.48 37.22
N PRO A 502 -13.19 11.33 36.84
CA PRO A 502 -12.76 10.07 37.41
C PRO A 502 -11.28 9.92 37.07
N GLY A 503 -10.41 10.04 38.08
CA GLY A 503 -8.99 9.79 37.90
C GLY A 503 -8.83 8.44 37.22
N VAL A 504 -8.19 8.44 36.05
CA VAL A 504 -8.00 7.24 35.25
C VAL A 504 -7.29 6.20 36.12
N ASN A 505 -7.99 5.15 36.50
CA ASN A 505 -7.43 4.13 37.39
C ASN A 505 -6.57 3.18 36.55
N ALA A 506 -5.26 3.14 36.83
CA ALA A 506 -4.30 2.25 36.18
C ALA A 506 -4.76 0.78 36.17
N ALA A 507 -5.38 0.32 37.27
CA ALA A 507 -5.89 -1.04 37.38
C ALA A 507 -7.09 -1.30 36.45
N ASP A 508 -7.95 -0.29 36.24
CA ASP A 508 -9.09 -0.40 35.33
C ASP A 508 -8.61 -0.42 33.87
N ILE A 509 -7.62 0.40 33.51
CA ILE A 509 -7.03 0.38 32.17
C ILE A 509 -6.31 -0.92 31.86
N LEU A 510 -5.48 -1.43 32.77
CA LEU A 510 -4.82 -2.73 32.59
C LEU A 510 -5.84 -3.86 32.45
N ARG A 511 -6.93 -3.82 33.22
CA ARG A 511 -8.01 -4.81 33.12
C ARG A 511 -8.72 -4.74 31.76
N ARG A 512 -9.10 -3.54 31.31
CA ARG A 512 -9.78 -3.36 30.01
C ARG A 512 -8.88 -3.74 28.83
N SER A 513 -7.59 -3.39 28.90
CA SER A 513 -6.57 -3.79 27.93
C SER A 513 -6.41 -5.30 27.87
N THR A 514 -6.30 -5.97 29.02
CA THR A 514 -6.22 -7.43 29.12
C THR A 514 -7.44 -8.10 28.48
N ILE A 515 -8.65 -7.61 28.78
CA ILE A 515 -9.89 -8.14 28.18
C ILE A 515 -9.92 -7.93 26.66
N ALA A 516 -9.47 -6.77 26.16
CA ALA A 516 -9.44 -6.47 24.73
C ALA A 516 -8.48 -7.39 23.97
N GLU A 517 -7.26 -7.58 24.50
CA GLU A 517 -6.26 -8.49 23.94
C GLU A 517 -6.77 -9.95 23.93
N GLU A 518 -7.42 -10.38 25.02
CA GLU A 518 -8.01 -11.73 25.13
C GLU A 518 -9.15 -11.96 24.13
N MET A 519 -10.05 -10.99 23.93
CA MET A 519 -11.16 -11.13 22.98
C MET A 519 -10.67 -11.29 21.54
N ILE A 520 -9.63 -10.53 21.15
CA ILE A 520 -9.03 -10.64 19.82
C ILE A 520 -8.32 -12.00 19.67
N ALA A 521 -7.59 -12.42 20.70
CA ALA A 521 -6.86 -13.68 20.75
C ALA A 521 -7.75 -14.93 20.85
N ALA A 522 -9.00 -14.79 21.28
CA ALA A 522 -9.96 -15.89 21.40
C ALA A 522 -10.77 -16.16 20.13
N ASN A 523 -10.64 -15.33 19.08
CA ASN A 523 -11.43 -15.49 17.85
C ASN A 523 -10.92 -16.69 17.00
N PRO A 524 -11.71 -17.76 16.82
CA PRO A 524 -11.29 -18.96 16.08
C PRO A 524 -11.15 -18.74 14.57
N GLY A 525 -11.79 -17.71 14.01
CA GLY A 525 -11.69 -17.40 12.57
C GLY A 525 -10.42 -16.64 12.19
N ILE A 526 -9.62 -16.21 13.17
CA ILE A 526 -8.49 -15.32 12.98
C ILE A 526 -7.21 -15.93 13.55
N VAL A 527 -6.12 -15.79 12.79
CA VAL A 527 -4.75 -16.02 13.24
C VAL A 527 -4.08 -14.67 13.47
N LEU A 528 -3.63 -14.43 14.70
CA LEU A 528 -2.88 -13.23 15.04
C LEU A 528 -1.41 -13.41 14.66
N HIS A 529 -0.82 -12.37 14.09
CA HIS A 529 0.60 -12.31 13.77
C HIS A 529 1.20 -11.00 14.27
N ARG A 530 2.16 -11.09 15.19
CA ARG A 530 2.82 -9.93 15.82
C ARG A 530 4.31 -9.96 15.50
N LYS A 531 4.90 -8.82 15.16
CA LYS A 531 6.35 -8.64 15.05
C LYS A 531 6.83 -7.63 16.06
N ILE A 532 7.72 -8.05 16.96
CA ILE A 532 8.22 -7.24 18.07
C ILE A 532 9.74 -7.13 17.94
N ASN A 533 10.27 -5.92 17.98
CA ASN A 533 11.70 -5.69 18.14
C ASN A 533 12.04 -5.70 19.63
N LEU A 534 13.03 -6.49 20.01
CA LEU A 534 13.60 -6.54 21.36
C LEU A 534 15.01 -5.95 21.32
N GLU A 535 15.24 -4.89 22.08
CA GLU A 535 16.55 -4.26 22.23
C GLU A 535 17.04 -4.42 23.67
N GLU A 536 18.29 -4.84 23.84
CA GLU A 536 18.97 -4.93 25.13
C GLU A 536 20.01 -3.82 25.24
N ARG A 537 19.99 -3.04 26.32
CA ARG A 537 20.86 -1.87 26.54
C ARG A 537 21.39 -1.81 27.97
N ARG A 538 22.48 -1.08 28.15
CA ARG A 538 22.92 -0.61 29.48
C ARG A 538 22.16 0.68 29.87
N PRO A 539 21.48 0.73 31.03
CA PRO A 539 20.60 1.85 31.39
C PRO A 539 21.28 3.24 31.44
N ASN A 540 22.57 3.30 31.80
CA ASN A 540 23.30 4.55 32.02
C ASN A 540 24.31 4.88 30.91
N GLY A 541 24.40 4.06 29.85
CA GLY A 541 25.43 4.19 28.80
C GLY A 541 24.91 4.26 27.36
N GLY A 542 23.63 3.93 27.11
CA GLY A 542 23.04 3.96 25.76
C GLY A 542 23.58 2.90 24.78
N ASP A 543 24.67 2.22 25.12
CA ASP A 543 25.25 1.12 24.34
C ASP A 543 24.24 0.00 24.14
N LEU A 544 23.90 -0.26 22.88
CA LEU A 544 23.09 -1.39 22.45
C LEU A 544 23.94 -2.66 22.58
N LEU A 545 23.48 -3.58 23.44
CA LEU A 545 24.14 -4.87 23.68
C LEU A 545 23.70 -5.93 22.68
N ALA A 546 22.41 -5.95 22.34
CA ALA A 546 21.84 -6.86 21.36
C ALA A 546 20.51 -6.33 20.80
N ARG A 547 20.21 -6.68 19.56
CA ARG A 547 18.88 -6.52 18.98
C ARG A 547 18.37 -7.84 18.42
N HIS A 548 17.12 -8.13 18.72
CA HIS A 548 16.42 -9.31 18.24
C HIS A 548 15.07 -8.93 17.65
N ARG A 549 14.61 -9.76 16.72
CA ARG A 549 13.26 -9.65 16.17
C ARG A 549 12.47 -10.88 16.62
N ILE A 550 11.31 -10.67 17.20
CA ILE A 550 10.43 -11.72 17.69
C ILE A 550 9.19 -11.75 16.80
N GLU A 551 8.83 -12.92 16.29
CA GLU A 551 7.55 -13.15 15.64
C GLU A 551 6.66 -14.02 16.53
N VAL A 552 5.41 -13.61 16.71
CA VAL A 552 4.42 -14.38 17.46
C VAL A 552 3.23 -14.66 16.55
N TRP A 553 2.85 -15.92 16.45
CA TRP A 553 1.70 -16.42 15.73
C TRP A 553 0.75 -17.09 16.73
N GLN A 554 -0.54 -16.77 16.68
CA GLN A 554 -1.53 -17.34 17.59
C GLN A 554 -2.80 -17.71 16.84
N ASN A 555 -3.27 -18.94 17.03
CA ASN A 555 -4.51 -19.43 16.44
C ASN A 555 -5.41 -19.99 17.55
N ALA A 556 -6.56 -19.37 17.76
CA ALA A 556 -7.51 -19.78 18.79
C ALA A 556 -8.21 -21.11 18.47
N ALA A 557 -8.50 -21.40 17.20
CA ALA A 557 -9.20 -22.62 16.78
C ALA A 557 -8.40 -23.89 17.09
N HIS A 558 -7.06 -23.83 16.98
CA HIS A 558 -6.17 -24.94 17.34
C HIS A 558 -5.58 -24.80 18.74
N GLY A 559 -5.79 -23.65 19.40
CA GLY A 559 -5.18 -23.32 20.69
C GLY A 559 -3.65 -23.36 20.66
N ILE A 560 -3.04 -23.12 19.50
CA ILE A 560 -1.58 -23.13 19.33
C ILE A 560 -1.08 -21.70 19.28
N ARG A 561 -0.01 -21.44 20.03
CA ARG A 561 0.75 -20.22 19.96
C ARG A 561 2.22 -20.55 19.68
N LEU A 562 2.79 -19.81 18.75
CA LEU A 562 4.15 -19.97 18.30
C LEU A 562 4.88 -18.65 18.43
N ARG A 563 6.07 -18.67 19.03
CA ARG A 563 7.00 -17.57 19.09
C ARG A 563 8.33 -17.96 18.47
N ARG A 564 8.91 -17.10 17.64
CA ARG A 564 10.23 -17.26 17.02
C ARG A 564 11.07 -16.05 17.33
N ILE A 565 12.35 -16.24 17.66
CA ILE A 565 13.31 -15.15 17.86
C ILE A 565 14.41 -15.23 16.82
N TYR A 566 14.69 -14.10 16.19
CA TYR A 566 15.72 -13.90 15.17
C TYR A 566 16.81 -12.97 15.68
N ASP A 567 18.06 -13.22 15.27
CA ASP A 567 19.19 -12.31 15.50
C ASP A 567 19.20 -11.13 14.51
N GLU A 568 20.19 -10.22 14.64
CA GLU A 568 20.37 -9.06 13.76
C GLU A 568 20.65 -9.45 12.29
N GLN A 569 21.12 -10.67 12.04
CA GLN A 569 21.35 -11.23 10.71
C GLN A 569 20.12 -11.96 10.16
N ASN A 570 18.98 -11.86 10.86
CA ASN A 570 17.71 -12.46 10.52
C ASN A 570 17.70 -14.00 10.54
N ARG A 571 18.59 -14.62 11.33
CA ARG A 571 18.66 -16.07 11.52
C ARG A 571 17.81 -16.49 12.72
N LEU A 572 17.11 -17.61 12.61
CA LEU A 572 16.29 -18.15 13.69
C LEU A 572 17.19 -18.70 14.81
N VAL A 573 17.10 -18.10 15.99
CA VAL A 573 17.92 -18.45 17.17
C VAL A 573 17.21 -19.48 18.04
N ALA A 574 15.92 -19.27 18.28
CA ALA A 574 15.08 -20.13 19.10
C ALA A 574 13.60 -19.98 18.73
N GLY A 575 12.79 -20.90 19.20
CA GLY A 575 11.35 -20.78 19.14
C GLY A 575 10.65 -21.45 20.32
N GLU A 576 9.40 -21.08 20.55
CA GLU A 576 8.55 -21.59 21.62
C GLU A 576 7.17 -21.94 21.06
N TRP A 577 6.71 -23.17 21.32
CA TRP A 577 5.40 -23.66 20.92
C TRP A 577 4.57 -23.94 22.15
N THR A 578 3.55 -23.13 22.37
CA THR A 578 2.57 -23.31 23.43
C THR A 578 1.32 -23.96 22.86
N LYS A 579 0.85 -25.03 23.51
CA LYS A 579 -0.35 -25.77 23.15
C LYS A 579 -1.55 -25.32 24.01
N ALA A 580 -2.74 -25.78 23.63
CA ALA A 580 -4.00 -25.44 24.30
C ALA A 580 -4.05 -25.92 25.76
N ASP A 581 -3.28 -26.96 26.10
CA ASP A 581 -3.16 -27.50 27.46
C ASP A 581 -2.23 -26.67 28.38
N GLY A 582 -1.67 -25.57 27.87
CA GLY A 582 -0.76 -24.69 28.59
C GLY A 582 0.68 -25.21 28.68
N THR A 583 0.99 -26.37 28.07
CA THR A 583 2.37 -26.84 27.94
C THR A 583 3.08 -26.06 26.84
N SER A 584 4.35 -25.74 27.07
CA SER A 584 5.18 -25.01 26.11
C SER A 584 6.45 -25.80 25.83
N THR A 585 6.89 -25.87 24.57
CA THR A 585 8.17 -26.50 24.20
C THR A 585 9.09 -25.44 23.62
N VAL A 586 10.24 -25.25 24.25
CA VAL A 586 11.29 -24.32 23.79
C VAL A 586 12.31 -25.10 22.98
N TYR A 587 12.53 -24.65 21.75
CA TYR A 587 13.51 -25.20 20.83
C TYR A 587 14.65 -24.22 20.64
N ARG A 588 15.87 -24.72 20.67
CA ARG A 588 17.10 -23.96 20.45
C ARG A 588 18.01 -24.74 19.56
N ARG A 589 18.76 -24.04 18.72
CA ARG A 589 19.73 -24.66 17.83
C ARG A 589 20.77 -25.44 18.65
N GLY A 590 20.90 -26.74 18.37
CA GLY A 590 21.88 -27.62 18.99
C GLY A 590 21.55 -28.11 20.41
N ILE A 591 20.36 -27.80 20.94
CA ILE A 591 19.91 -28.25 22.26
C ILE A 591 18.61 -29.06 22.08
N ALA A 592 18.49 -30.18 22.81
CA ALA A 592 17.28 -30.98 22.78
C ALA A 592 16.04 -30.14 23.20
N PRO A 593 14.86 -30.34 22.59
CA PRO A 593 13.65 -29.59 22.94
C PRO A 593 13.35 -29.65 24.44
N GLN A 594 13.16 -28.49 25.06
CA GLN A 594 12.90 -28.37 26.49
C GLN A 594 11.41 -28.12 26.73
N SER A 595 10.73 -29.07 27.35
CA SER A 595 9.35 -28.89 27.78
C SER A 595 9.30 -27.96 29.01
N ARG A 596 8.34 -27.05 29.01
CA ARG A 596 8.06 -26.06 30.05
C ARG A 596 6.62 -26.29 30.52
N THR A 597 6.44 -26.32 31.83
CA THR A 597 5.12 -26.42 32.47
C THR A 597 4.51 -25.02 32.62
N ALA A 598 3.21 -24.92 32.89
CA ALA A 598 2.54 -23.63 33.06
C ALA A 598 3.22 -22.67 34.09
N PRO A 599 3.76 -23.15 35.23
CA PRO A 599 4.59 -22.33 36.13
C PRO A 599 5.85 -21.75 35.47
N ASP A 600 6.51 -22.49 34.57
CA ASP A 600 7.73 -22.08 33.87
C ASP A 600 7.48 -21.09 32.71
N VAL A 601 6.21 -20.88 32.37
CA VAL A 601 5.75 -19.92 31.34
C VAL A 601 5.22 -18.64 31.98
N ALA A 602 5.06 -18.60 33.31
CA ALA A 602 4.65 -17.39 34.01
C ALA A 602 5.70 -16.27 33.86
N ALA A 603 5.24 -15.02 33.71
CA ALA A 603 6.12 -13.87 33.48
C ALA A 603 7.21 -13.71 34.55
N GLY A 604 6.90 -14.00 35.82
CA GLY A 604 7.88 -14.01 36.92
C GLY A 604 8.98 -15.06 36.73
N ALA A 605 8.64 -16.29 36.35
CA ALA A 605 9.62 -17.34 36.08
C ALA A 605 10.47 -17.03 34.83
N ILE A 606 9.90 -16.38 33.81
CA ILE A 606 10.65 -15.92 32.63
C ILE A 606 11.66 -14.83 33.02
N LEU A 607 11.28 -13.93 33.93
CA LEU A 607 12.17 -12.92 34.48
C LEU A 607 13.34 -13.52 35.28
N GLU A 608 13.10 -14.58 36.04
CA GLU A 608 14.15 -15.30 36.78
C GLU A 608 15.11 -16.06 35.85
N THR A 609 14.57 -16.76 34.84
CA THR A 609 15.35 -17.68 33.99
C THR A 609 16.29 -17.03 32.99
N GLY A 610 16.07 -15.78 32.61
CA GLY A 610 16.88 -15.16 31.57
C GLY A 610 16.12 -14.77 30.32
N GLU A 611 15.08 -15.53 30.00
CA GLU A 611 14.57 -15.74 28.65
C GLU A 611 13.50 -14.70 28.26
N LEU A 612 13.79 -13.41 28.47
CA LEU A 612 12.82 -12.31 28.36
C LEU A 612 12.13 -12.21 26.99
N TRP A 613 12.71 -12.76 25.93
CA TRP A 613 12.07 -12.88 24.63
C TRP A 613 10.77 -13.71 24.67
N ARG A 614 10.56 -14.53 25.69
CA ARG A 614 9.33 -15.31 25.94
C ARG A 614 8.20 -14.49 26.59
N LEU A 615 8.40 -13.21 26.87
CA LEU A 615 7.33 -12.32 27.32
C LEU A 615 6.45 -11.86 26.15
N ASP A 616 5.17 -11.62 26.41
CA ASP A 616 4.19 -11.21 25.40
C ASP A 616 4.19 -9.70 25.12
N ALA A 617 4.87 -8.94 25.97
CA ALA A 617 4.76 -7.49 26.04
C ALA A 617 3.30 -7.03 26.05
N SER A 618 2.51 -7.54 27.00
CA SER A 618 1.05 -7.38 27.11
C SER A 618 0.65 -6.74 28.44
N ALA A 619 -0.58 -6.22 28.53
CA ALA A 619 -1.09 -5.68 29.79
C ALA A 619 -1.18 -6.75 30.90
N ARG A 620 -1.48 -7.99 30.52
CA ARG A 620 -1.52 -9.14 31.44
C ARG A 620 -0.14 -9.44 32.03
N ASP A 621 0.89 -9.54 31.17
CA ASP A 621 2.26 -9.83 31.61
C ASP A 621 2.82 -8.68 32.44
N PHE A 622 2.58 -7.44 32.03
CA PHE A 622 2.97 -6.26 32.80
C PHE A 622 2.36 -6.27 34.21
N ASN A 623 1.05 -6.57 34.31
CA ASN A 623 0.37 -6.64 35.60
C ASN A 623 0.89 -7.80 36.47
N ALA A 624 1.23 -8.94 35.86
CA ALA A 624 1.86 -10.07 36.55
C ALA A 624 3.26 -9.74 37.08
N LEU A 625 4.05 -8.99 36.30
CA LEU A 625 5.41 -8.54 36.65
C LEU A 625 5.42 -7.43 37.71
N ALA A 626 4.45 -6.51 37.66
CA ALA A 626 4.33 -5.40 38.62
C ALA A 626 3.85 -5.88 40.01
N GLY A 627 3.21 -7.05 40.09
CA GLY A 627 2.71 -7.62 41.34
C GLY A 627 1.56 -6.84 41.99
N ARG A 628 0.90 -7.43 43.00
CA ARG A 628 -0.24 -6.81 43.71
C ARG A 628 0.16 -5.72 44.72
N THR A 629 1.45 -5.45 44.90
CA THR A 629 1.99 -4.67 46.02
C THR A 629 2.62 -3.32 45.64
N GLY A 630 2.64 -2.93 44.36
CA GLY A 630 3.14 -1.62 43.92
C GLY A 630 2.06 -0.75 43.27
N ALA A 631 2.06 0.55 43.57
CA ALA A 631 1.22 1.52 42.87
C ALA A 631 1.75 1.69 41.43
N VAL A 632 0.99 1.22 40.43
CA VAL A 632 1.24 1.53 39.02
C VAL A 632 0.82 2.99 38.80
N ALA A 633 1.79 3.86 38.51
CA ALA A 633 1.49 5.22 38.11
C ALA A 633 1.04 5.22 36.64
N ILE A 634 0.08 6.07 36.33
CA ILE A 634 -0.41 6.26 34.97
C ILE A 634 -0.20 7.70 34.54
N GLU A 635 0.45 7.86 33.40
CA GLU A 635 0.59 9.12 32.70
C GLU A 635 -0.30 9.09 31.45
N GLU A 636 -1.21 10.05 31.37
CA GLU A 636 -2.08 10.21 30.21
C GLU A 636 -1.43 11.18 29.20
N ARG A 637 -1.08 10.67 28.00
CA ARG A 637 -0.56 11.48 26.88
C ARG A 637 -1.62 11.68 25.82
N ALA A 638 -1.37 12.48 24.77
CA ALA A 638 -2.37 12.81 23.75
C ALA A 638 -3.04 11.57 23.11
N ARG A 639 -2.26 10.53 22.76
CA ARG A 639 -2.75 9.31 22.08
C ARG A 639 -2.43 7.99 22.80
N THR A 640 -1.75 8.03 23.95
CA THR A 640 -1.33 6.82 24.68
C THR A 640 -1.55 6.94 26.19
N TYR A 641 -1.65 5.79 26.86
CA TYR A 641 -1.48 5.65 28.29
C TYR A 641 -0.11 5.05 28.56
N VAL A 642 0.70 5.71 29.40
CA VAL A 642 1.99 5.18 29.84
C VAL A 642 1.85 4.75 31.30
N LEU A 643 1.96 3.45 31.53
CA LEU A 643 1.88 2.86 32.86
C LEU A 643 3.30 2.54 33.34
N SER A 644 3.69 3.07 34.49
CA SER A 644 5.02 2.87 35.05
C SER A 644 4.93 2.23 36.43
N HIS A 645 5.76 1.21 36.64
CA HIS A 645 5.97 0.53 37.90
C HIS A 645 7.46 0.58 38.27
N SER A 646 7.75 0.90 39.52
CA SER A 646 9.09 0.85 40.10
C SER A 646 9.05 0.10 41.43
N SER A 647 10.07 -0.71 41.68
CA SER A 647 10.18 -1.50 42.89
C SER A 647 11.34 -1.02 43.76
N ASP A 648 11.05 -0.49 44.96
CA ASP A 648 12.05 0.03 45.90
C ASP A 648 12.62 -1.01 46.90
N VAL A 649 12.18 -2.27 46.83
CA VAL A 649 12.62 -3.28 47.82
C VAL A 649 13.99 -3.83 47.45
N SER A 650 14.97 -3.57 48.31
CA SER A 650 16.35 -4.05 48.22
C SER A 650 16.44 -5.47 48.79
N GLY A 651 16.78 -6.48 47.96
CA GLY A 651 17.01 -7.82 48.51
C GLY A 651 17.12 -9.04 47.59
N ASP A 652 16.93 -8.95 46.26
CA ASP A 652 17.01 -10.13 45.38
C ASP A 652 17.95 -9.95 44.17
N ALA A 653 18.66 -11.02 43.81
CA ALA A 653 19.72 -11.04 42.80
C ALA A 653 19.23 -11.00 41.33
N HIS A 654 17.98 -11.38 41.07
CA HIS A 654 17.34 -11.36 39.75
C HIS A 654 15.97 -10.67 39.83
N ARG A 655 15.96 -9.33 39.89
CA ARG A 655 14.73 -8.56 40.20
C ARG A 655 14.44 -7.48 39.15
N LEU A 656 13.14 -7.30 38.87
CA LEU A 656 12.62 -6.16 38.11
C LEU A 656 12.79 -4.86 38.92
N VAL A 657 13.53 -3.90 38.36
CA VAL A 657 13.77 -2.58 38.95
C VAL A 657 12.69 -1.60 38.51
N ARG A 658 12.39 -1.58 37.20
CA ARG A 658 11.39 -0.70 36.59
C ARG A 658 10.70 -1.40 35.43
N ALA A 659 9.40 -1.22 35.29
CA ALA A 659 8.64 -1.60 34.12
C ALA A 659 7.82 -0.42 33.62
N THR A 660 7.78 -0.23 32.31
CA THR A 660 6.89 0.74 31.66
C THR A 660 6.12 0.03 30.54
N LEU A 661 4.81 0.23 30.47
CA LEU A 661 3.94 -0.26 29.40
C LEU A 661 3.24 0.92 28.75
N THR A 662 3.32 0.99 27.42
CA THR A 662 2.61 2.00 26.62
C THR A 662 1.45 1.33 25.90
N LEU A 663 0.25 1.80 26.20
CA LEU A 663 -0.99 1.36 25.56
C LEU A 663 -1.52 2.45 24.62
N SER A 664 -2.06 2.06 23.47
CA SER A 664 -2.79 2.98 22.59
C SER A 664 -4.14 3.36 23.22
N LYS A 665 -4.52 4.64 23.17
CA LYS A 665 -5.85 5.07 23.66
C LYS A 665 -7.01 4.58 22.81
N SER A 666 -6.78 4.29 21.52
CA SER A 666 -7.87 3.94 20.59
C SER A 666 -8.45 2.55 20.85
N ASN A 667 -7.60 1.59 21.23
CA ASN A 667 -7.96 0.19 21.40
C ASN A 667 -7.38 -0.47 22.66
N LEU A 668 -6.65 0.29 23.48
CA LEU A 668 -5.96 -0.20 24.69
C LEU A 668 -4.95 -1.33 24.41
N HIS A 669 -4.46 -1.46 23.17
CA HIS A 669 -3.47 -2.46 22.79
C HIS A 669 -2.06 -2.05 23.21
N ALA A 670 -1.26 -3.00 23.70
CA ALA A 670 0.12 -2.79 24.07
C ALA A 670 1.04 -2.63 22.84
N ILE A 671 1.66 -1.47 22.70
CA ILE A 671 2.53 -1.13 21.55
C ILE A 671 4.02 -1.08 21.93
N GLU A 672 4.33 -0.82 23.20
CA GLU A 672 5.70 -0.77 23.70
C GLU A 672 5.76 -1.19 25.17
N GLN A 673 6.80 -1.95 25.55
CA GLN A 673 7.10 -2.28 26.95
C GLN A 673 8.60 -2.14 27.19
N THR A 674 9.00 -1.47 28.28
CA THR A 674 10.39 -1.35 28.70
C THR A 674 10.57 -1.96 30.09
N LEU A 675 11.55 -2.83 30.26
CA LEU A 675 11.88 -3.50 31.51
C LEU A 675 13.34 -3.21 31.88
N VAL A 676 13.57 -2.68 33.08
CA VAL A 676 14.91 -2.60 33.67
C VAL A 676 15.03 -3.71 34.70
N VAL A 677 15.93 -4.65 34.46
CA VAL A 677 16.13 -5.84 35.28
C VAL A 677 17.55 -5.82 35.84
N ARG A 678 17.68 -6.10 37.14
CA ARG A 678 18.98 -6.32 37.77
C ARG A 678 19.25 -7.82 37.82
N ARG A 679 20.35 -8.27 37.22
CA ARG A 679 20.85 -9.65 37.30
C ARG A 679 22.33 -9.65 37.62
N ASP A 680 22.74 -10.46 38.59
CA ASP A 680 24.15 -10.64 38.96
C ASP A 680 24.87 -9.32 39.31
N GLY A 681 24.13 -8.33 39.82
CA GLY A 681 24.65 -7.00 40.16
C GLY A 681 24.70 -6.00 38.99
N GLU A 682 24.42 -6.42 37.76
CA GLU A 682 24.31 -5.52 36.59
C GLU A 682 22.85 -5.17 36.28
N GLU A 683 22.59 -3.91 35.94
CA GLU A 683 21.29 -3.50 35.41
C GLU A 683 21.29 -3.53 33.88
N ARG A 684 20.24 -4.12 33.31
CA ARG A 684 20.01 -4.19 31.88
C ARG A 684 18.61 -3.71 31.55
N GLU A 685 18.51 -2.88 30.51
CA GLU A 685 17.26 -2.39 29.97
C GLU A 685 16.87 -3.23 28.75
N TYR A 686 15.64 -3.71 28.73
CA TYR A 686 15.03 -4.46 27.64
C TYR A 686 13.84 -3.67 27.12
N LYS A 687 13.90 -3.26 25.85
CA LYS A 687 12.83 -2.51 25.19
C LYS A 687 12.18 -3.38 24.12
N PHE A 688 10.89 -3.63 24.31
CA PHE A 688 10.00 -4.31 23.37
C PHE A 688 9.19 -3.26 22.62
N THR A 689 9.30 -3.23 21.29
CA THR A 689 8.52 -2.33 20.44
C THR A 689 7.80 -3.15 19.38
N GLU A 690 6.47 -3.09 19.35
CA GLU A 690 5.70 -3.77 18.32
C GLU A 690 5.80 -2.99 17.00
N THR A 691 6.24 -3.69 15.95
CA THR A 691 6.45 -3.13 14.61
C THR A 691 5.35 -3.52 13.63
N SER A 692 4.60 -4.58 13.96
CA SER A 692 3.51 -5.10 13.13
C SER A 692 2.52 -5.88 13.99
N PHE A 693 1.23 -5.68 13.75
CA PHE A 693 0.12 -6.45 14.32
C PHE A 693 -0.88 -6.74 13.20
N GLU A 694 -1.00 -8.01 12.81
CA GLU A 694 -1.85 -8.45 11.69
C GLU A 694 -2.89 -9.46 12.20
N GLN A 695 -4.12 -9.34 11.69
CA GLN A 695 -5.20 -10.32 11.88
C GLN A 695 -5.46 -11.00 10.53
N LYS A 696 -5.12 -12.28 10.41
CA LYS A 696 -5.29 -13.05 9.17
C LYS A 696 -6.45 -14.01 9.30
N ALA A 697 -7.24 -14.18 8.25
CA ALA A 697 -8.24 -15.25 8.21
C ALA A 697 -7.54 -16.62 8.33
N ALA A 698 -8.09 -17.52 9.14
CA ALA A 698 -7.44 -18.80 9.46
C ALA A 698 -7.21 -19.70 8.23
N ASP A 699 -8.05 -19.59 7.20
CA ASP A 699 -7.94 -20.31 5.93
C ASP A 699 -6.85 -19.75 4.99
N ALA A 700 -6.48 -18.49 5.14
CA ALA A 700 -5.40 -17.84 4.40
C ALA A 700 -3.99 -18.18 4.94
N VAL A 701 -3.90 -18.92 6.06
CA VAL A 701 -2.63 -19.27 6.72
C VAL A 701 -2.37 -20.76 6.59
N SER A 702 -1.20 -21.13 6.04
CA SER A 702 -0.83 -22.53 5.86
C SER A 702 -0.73 -23.27 7.20
N PRO A 703 -1.30 -24.49 7.33
CA PRO A 703 -1.17 -25.31 8.53
C PRO A 703 0.29 -25.63 8.92
N ASN A 704 1.21 -25.65 7.95
CA ASN A 704 2.63 -25.92 8.17
C ASN A 704 3.34 -24.80 8.95
N LEU A 705 2.74 -23.61 9.05
CA LEU A 705 3.28 -22.51 9.84
C LEU A 705 3.48 -22.88 11.32
N PHE A 706 2.64 -23.78 11.86
CA PHE A 706 2.65 -24.17 13.26
C PHE A 706 3.57 -25.37 13.56
N GLN A 707 4.30 -25.90 12.57
CA GLN A 707 5.26 -26.99 12.78
C GLN A 707 6.65 -26.45 13.17
N PRO A 708 7.39 -27.10 14.08
CA PRO A 708 8.76 -26.72 14.42
C PRO A 708 9.72 -26.76 13.22
N GLU A 709 10.53 -25.71 13.05
CA GLU A 709 11.53 -25.68 11.98
C GLU A 709 12.55 -26.81 12.14
N PRO A 710 12.97 -27.46 11.03
CA PRO A 710 14.01 -28.48 11.07
C PRO A 710 15.33 -27.96 11.67
N GLU A 711 15.64 -26.68 11.50
CA GLU A 711 16.84 -26.03 12.07
C GLU A 711 16.86 -26.00 13.62
N LEU A 712 15.68 -26.15 14.23
CA LEU A 712 15.48 -26.16 15.68
C LEU A 712 15.32 -27.58 16.26
N LEU A 713 15.16 -28.59 15.40
CA LEU A 713 15.07 -30.01 15.77
C LEU A 713 16.47 -30.62 15.67
N GLY A 714 17.20 -30.65 16.80
CA GLY A 714 18.54 -31.25 16.85
C GLY A 714 18.53 -32.71 16.37
N GLN A 715 19.51 -33.11 15.57
CA GLN A 715 19.76 -34.53 15.31
C GLN A 715 20.15 -35.21 16.63
N PRO A 716 19.55 -36.36 17.00
CA PRO A 716 20.05 -37.14 18.13
C PRO A 716 21.47 -37.60 17.78
N GLY A 717 22.46 -36.99 18.44
CA GLY A 717 23.87 -37.29 18.20
C GLY A 717 24.20 -38.72 18.59
N ASP A 718 24.90 -39.40 17.68
CA ASP A 718 25.66 -40.63 17.93
C ASP A 718 26.59 -40.44 19.14
N GLY A 719 26.14 -40.91 20.31
CA GLY A 719 26.98 -41.21 21.46
C GLY A 719 27.51 -42.64 21.34
N GLY A 720 28.82 -42.78 21.24
CA GLY A 720 29.53 -44.00 20.89
C GLY A 720 29.28 -45.24 21.77
N GLY A 721 29.34 -46.37 21.07
CA GLY A 721 29.66 -47.75 21.47
C GLY A 721 29.66 -48.17 22.95
N ALA A 722 28.94 -49.25 23.24
CA ALA A 722 29.54 -50.60 23.26
C ALA A 722 28.54 -51.69 23.68
N SER A 723 28.63 -52.82 22.96
CA SER A 723 28.56 -54.20 23.49
C SER A 723 27.21 -54.94 23.57
N LYS A 724 27.17 -56.01 22.76
CA LYS A 724 26.60 -57.36 22.99
C LYS A 724 25.09 -57.55 22.79
N ARG A 725 24.72 -58.30 21.74
CA ARG A 725 24.32 -59.75 21.75
C ARG A 725 23.08 -59.95 22.64
N SER A 726 21.93 -60.39 22.16
CA SER A 726 21.67 -61.56 21.32
C SER A 726 20.20 -61.59 20.84
N SER A 727 19.97 -62.24 19.71
CA SER A 727 18.70 -62.66 19.07
C SER A 727 17.80 -63.55 19.97
N PRO A 728 16.71 -64.17 19.46
CA PRO A 728 15.63 -63.79 18.51
C PRO A 728 14.24 -64.13 19.13
N VAL A 729 13.19 -64.32 18.29
CA VAL A 729 11.84 -64.90 18.55
C VAL A 729 10.75 -63.82 18.71
N ASP A 730 9.58 -63.85 18.07
CA ASP A 730 8.98 -64.61 16.96
C ASP A 730 7.59 -63.96 16.74
N ASP A 731 7.05 -64.11 15.53
CA ASP A 731 5.62 -64.03 15.18
C ASP A 731 4.81 -62.74 15.48
N SER A 732 3.82 -62.32 14.69
CA SER A 732 3.30 -62.66 13.37
C SER A 732 2.12 -61.69 13.12
N HIS A 733 1.79 -61.47 11.84
CA HIS A 733 0.56 -60.81 11.32
C HIS A 733 0.47 -59.28 11.49
N ARG A 734 0.13 -58.47 10.47
CA ARG A 734 -0.80 -58.68 9.34
C ARG A 734 -0.53 -57.63 8.24
N SER A 735 -0.64 -58.07 6.99
CA SER A 735 -0.54 -57.28 5.76
C SER A 735 -1.58 -56.15 5.64
N GLY A 736 -1.20 -55.04 5.01
CA GLY A 736 -2.15 -54.00 4.57
C GLY A 736 -1.52 -52.74 3.95
N LEU A 737 -1.03 -52.86 2.70
CA LEU A 737 -0.80 -51.84 1.65
C LEU A 737 0.13 -50.61 1.91
N PRO A 738 0.96 -50.24 0.92
CA PRO A 738 1.98 -49.20 1.04
C PRO A 738 1.37 -47.81 0.85
N ASN A 739 1.47 -46.95 1.87
CA ASN A 739 1.34 -45.51 1.65
C ASN A 739 2.73 -44.95 1.39
N ASP A 740 3.12 -44.99 0.13
CA ASP A 740 4.31 -44.36 -0.40
C ASP A 740 4.04 -42.84 -0.45
N GLN A 741 4.18 -42.18 0.70
CA GLN A 741 4.40 -40.73 0.70
C GLN A 741 5.90 -40.51 0.48
N PRO A 742 6.31 -39.84 -0.60
CA PRO A 742 7.71 -39.52 -0.81
C PRO A 742 8.14 -38.59 0.31
N THR A 743 9.01 -39.08 1.20
CA THR A 743 9.80 -38.24 2.08
C THR A 743 10.65 -37.35 1.18
N GLU A 744 10.27 -36.08 1.01
CA GLU A 744 11.07 -35.11 0.26
C GLU A 744 12.47 -35.07 0.90
N ARG A 745 13.47 -35.54 0.14
CA ARG A 745 14.86 -35.59 0.60
C ARG A 745 15.46 -34.18 0.47
N VAL A 746 16.13 -33.75 1.52
CA VAL A 746 16.82 -32.46 1.59
C VAL A 746 17.95 -32.41 0.55
N ALA A 747 18.00 -31.35 -0.25
CA ALA A 747 19.07 -31.11 -1.21
C ALA A 747 20.37 -30.73 -0.51
N SER A 748 21.45 -31.44 -0.81
CA SER A 748 22.76 -31.12 -0.25
C SER A 748 23.30 -29.79 -0.81
N PRO A 749 24.18 -29.08 -0.10
CA PRO A 749 24.87 -27.89 -0.61
C PRO A 749 25.62 -28.14 -1.94
N GLU A 750 26.17 -29.34 -2.14
CA GLU A 750 26.85 -29.74 -3.37
C GLU A 750 25.88 -29.85 -4.54
N LEU A 751 24.67 -30.36 -4.30
CA LEU A 751 23.62 -30.43 -5.31
C LEU A 751 23.16 -29.03 -5.72
N GLU A 752 23.12 -28.09 -4.78
CA GLU A 752 22.81 -26.69 -5.06
C GLU A 752 23.89 -26.00 -5.91
N ILE A 753 25.16 -26.29 -5.62
CA ILE A 753 26.29 -25.80 -6.42
C ILE A 753 26.24 -26.39 -7.83
N GLU A 754 25.90 -27.67 -7.98
CA GLU A 754 25.75 -28.33 -9.28
C GLU A 754 24.64 -27.68 -10.12
N VAL A 755 23.46 -27.47 -9.54
CA VAL A 755 22.33 -26.81 -10.22
C VAL A 755 22.70 -25.38 -10.63
N THR A 756 23.35 -24.63 -9.72
CA THR A 756 23.79 -23.25 -10.00
C THR A 756 24.84 -23.21 -11.12
N TYR A 757 25.76 -24.18 -11.12
CA TYR A 757 26.80 -24.33 -12.13
C TYR A 757 26.22 -24.62 -13.52
N LEU A 758 25.27 -25.55 -13.62
CA LEU A 758 24.58 -25.87 -14.88
C LEU A 758 23.80 -24.67 -15.45
N LEU A 759 23.14 -23.89 -14.59
CA LEU A 759 22.45 -22.65 -15.00
C LEU A 759 23.43 -21.53 -15.41
N ASN A 760 24.58 -21.45 -14.74
CA ASN A 760 25.61 -20.48 -15.06
C ASN A 760 26.24 -20.74 -16.44
N GLN A 761 26.48 -22.00 -16.81
CA GLN A 761 27.07 -22.37 -18.12
C GLN A 761 26.23 -21.88 -19.31
N ILE A 762 24.91 -21.84 -19.15
CA ILE A 762 23.98 -21.35 -20.18
C ILE A 762 23.62 -19.87 -20.01
N LYS A 763 24.28 -19.16 -19.08
CA LYS A 763 24.06 -17.75 -18.73
C LYS A 763 22.64 -17.42 -18.25
N ALA A 764 21.89 -18.40 -17.78
CA ALA A 764 20.50 -18.21 -17.34
C ALA A 764 20.38 -17.37 -16.04
N ASN A 765 21.48 -17.15 -15.32
CA ASN A 765 21.54 -16.36 -14.09
C ASN A 765 21.73 -14.84 -14.33
N LEU A 766 21.74 -14.40 -15.59
CA LEU A 766 22.09 -13.04 -16.00
C LEU A 766 21.00 -12.47 -16.94
N GLY A 767 19.93 -11.96 -16.33
CA GLY A 767 18.88 -11.21 -17.04
C GLY A 767 17.57 -11.98 -17.29
N GLU A 768 17.53 -13.29 -17.05
CA GLU A 768 16.32 -14.11 -17.12
C GLU A 768 15.72 -14.29 -15.71
N GLN A 769 14.39 -14.37 -15.58
CA GLN A 769 13.71 -14.66 -14.31
C GLN A 769 13.86 -16.14 -13.96
N VAL A 770 15.08 -16.52 -13.58
CA VAL A 770 15.39 -17.84 -13.02
C VAL A 770 15.49 -17.69 -11.51
N THR A 771 14.51 -18.24 -10.80
CA THR A 771 14.45 -18.23 -9.35
C THR A 771 14.76 -19.62 -8.82
N MET A 772 15.84 -19.74 -8.06
CA MET A 772 16.16 -20.97 -7.33
C MET A 772 15.81 -20.76 -5.85
N THR A 773 14.87 -21.56 -5.33
CA THR A 773 14.45 -21.51 -3.92
C THR A 773 14.54 -22.90 -3.30
N ARG A 774 14.81 -22.98 -2.01
CA ARG A 774 14.59 -24.22 -1.26
C ARG A 774 13.13 -24.25 -0.81
N ASN A 775 12.43 -25.34 -1.09
CA ASN A 775 11.06 -25.52 -0.60
C ASN A 775 11.08 -25.88 0.91
N THR A 776 9.90 -25.90 1.53
CA THR A 776 9.73 -26.25 2.96
C THR A 776 10.15 -27.69 3.31
N GLY A 777 10.36 -28.56 2.32
CA GLY A 777 10.89 -29.93 2.48
C GLY A 777 12.41 -30.04 2.24
N GLY A 778 13.11 -28.92 2.00
CA GLY A 778 14.55 -28.89 1.76
C GLY A 778 15.00 -29.25 0.35
N ALA A 779 14.07 -29.55 -0.58
CA ALA A 779 14.35 -29.75 -1.99
C ALA A 779 14.56 -28.40 -2.73
N LEU A 780 15.41 -28.41 -3.76
CA LEU A 780 15.70 -27.27 -4.62
C LEU A 780 14.63 -27.11 -5.68
N ARG A 781 13.89 -26.01 -5.66
CA ARG A 781 12.95 -25.62 -6.71
C ARG A 781 13.63 -24.62 -7.64
N VAL A 782 13.73 -24.97 -8.91
CA VAL A 782 14.25 -24.11 -9.99
C VAL A 782 13.09 -23.69 -10.87
N GLU A 783 12.66 -22.44 -10.75
CA GLU A 783 11.63 -21.85 -11.59
C GLU A 783 12.27 -20.95 -12.65
N ALA A 784 11.90 -21.11 -13.91
CA ALA A 784 12.38 -20.25 -14.99
C ALA A 784 11.23 -19.87 -15.94
N LEU A 785 11.07 -18.56 -16.17
CA LEU A 785 10.18 -18.03 -17.20
C LEU A 785 11.01 -17.56 -18.39
N VAL A 786 10.79 -18.15 -19.57
CA VAL A 786 11.58 -17.86 -20.78
C VAL A 786 10.69 -17.42 -21.95
N GLU A 787 11.22 -16.61 -22.85
CA GLU A 787 10.43 -16.05 -23.95
C GLU A 787 10.19 -17.06 -25.08
N THR A 788 11.14 -17.96 -25.33
CA THR A 788 11.12 -18.87 -26.48
C THR A 788 11.19 -20.34 -26.09
N GLU A 789 10.54 -21.21 -26.88
CA GLU A 789 10.54 -22.66 -26.65
C GLU A 789 11.96 -23.25 -26.81
N ARG A 790 12.72 -22.72 -27.77
CA ARG A 790 14.14 -23.06 -27.95
C ARG A 790 14.95 -22.82 -26.66
N ARG A 791 14.69 -21.70 -25.97
CA ARG A 791 15.39 -21.36 -24.73
C ARG A 791 14.98 -22.27 -23.57
N LYS A 792 13.71 -22.67 -23.50
CA LYS A 792 13.22 -23.66 -22.54
C LYS A 792 13.90 -25.01 -22.72
N GLU A 793 14.04 -25.48 -23.96
CA GLU A 793 14.74 -26.72 -24.27
C GLU A 793 16.22 -26.67 -23.90
N GLU A 794 16.88 -25.52 -24.10
CA GLU A 794 18.27 -25.30 -23.68
C GLU A 794 18.45 -25.40 -22.15
N ILE A 795 17.56 -24.79 -21.36
CA ILE A 795 17.60 -24.86 -19.89
C ILE A 795 17.32 -26.29 -19.40
N LEU A 796 16.30 -26.97 -19.94
CA LEU A 796 15.96 -28.34 -19.55
C LEU A 796 17.07 -29.33 -19.94
N ARG A 797 17.73 -29.12 -21.08
CA ARG A 797 18.88 -29.94 -21.50
C ARG A 797 20.08 -29.73 -20.57
N ALA A 798 20.36 -28.49 -20.17
CA ALA A 798 21.43 -28.18 -19.23
C ALA A 798 21.18 -28.75 -17.83
N LEU A 799 19.93 -28.70 -17.35
CA LEU A 799 19.54 -29.29 -16.06
C LEU A 799 19.31 -30.81 -16.11
N GLY A 800 19.46 -31.46 -17.28
CA GLY A 800 19.28 -32.89 -17.48
C GLY A 800 19.95 -33.78 -16.42
N PRO A 801 21.21 -33.51 -15.98
CA PRO A 801 21.88 -34.30 -14.95
C PRO A 801 21.21 -34.25 -13.56
N VAL A 802 20.42 -33.21 -13.26
CA VAL A 802 19.84 -32.96 -11.93
C VAL A 802 18.31 -33.06 -11.89
N ILE A 803 17.62 -33.01 -13.05
CA ILE A 803 16.16 -33.11 -13.16
C ILE A 803 15.60 -34.43 -12.60
N GLY A 804 16.37 -35.52 -12.67
CA GLY A 804 15.97 -36.82 -12.13
C GLY A 804 16.19 -36.98 -10.61
N ASN A 805 16.78 -35.98 -9.93
CA ASN A 805 17.04 -36.05 -8.50
C ASN A 805 15.77 -35.68 -7.71
N PRO A 806 15.28 -36.53 -6.79
CA PRO A 806 14.07 -36.26 -6.01
C PRO A 806 14.16 -35.01 -5.11
N ALA A 807 15.37 -34.50 -4.88
CA ALA A 807 15.61 -33.25 -4.15
C ALA A 807 15.67 -32.02 -5.07
N VAL A 808 15.36 -32.13 -6.38
CA VAL A 808 15.34 -31.01 -7.34
C VAL A 808 14.04 -31.01 -8.14
N LYS A 809 13.27 -29.94 -8.02
CA LYS A 809 12.04 -29.70 -8.78
C LYS A 809 12.26 -28.58 -9.79
N VAL A 810 12.28 -28.92 -11.07
CA VAL A 810 12.50 -27.95 -12.15
C VAL A 810 11.17 -27.61 -12.84
N GLU A 811 10.82 -26.32 -12.84
CA GLU A 811 9.64 -25.78 -13.51
C GLU A 811 10.07 -24.67 -14.49
N VAL A 812 10.29 -25.04 -15.76
CA VAL A 812 10.59 -24.08 -16.84
C VAL A 812 9.36 -23.91 -17.71
N SER A 813 8.87 -22.68 -17.85
CA SER A 813 7.71 -22.35 -18.69
C SER A 813 8.04 -21.24 -19.67
N THR A 814 7.49 -21.31 -20.87
CA THR A 814 7.54 -20.13 -21.75
C THR A 814 6.49 -19.11 -21.36
N VAL A 815 6.69 -17.83 -21.70
CA VAL A 815 5.65 -16.79 -21.52
C VAL A 815 4.34 -17.21 -22.19
N ALA A 816 4.44 -17.81 -23.39
CA ALA A 816 3.28 -18.35 -24.11
C ALA A 816 2.60 -19.53 -23.38
N GLU A 817 3.36 -20.36 -22.66
CA GLU A 817 2.84 -21.48 -21.88
C GLU A 817 2.26 -21.08 -20.53
N ALA A 818 2.88 -20.13 -19.82
CA ALA A 818 2.35 -19.55 -18.58
C ALA A 818 1.00 -18.85 -18.85
N VAL A 819 0.93 -18.09 -19.95
CA VAL A 819 -0.30 -17.51 -20.47
C VAL A 819 -1.30 -18.60 -20.89
N LYS A 820 -0.87 -19.68 -21.54
CA LYS A 820 -1.75 -20.83 -21.88
C LYS A 820 -2.25 -21.60 -20.66
N ARG A 821 -1.50 -21.67 -19.56
CA ARG A 821 -1.89 -22.37 -18.32
C ARG A 821 -2.98 -21.57 -17.60
N GLN A 822 -2.84 -20.24 -17.53
CA GLN A 822 -3.93 -19.33 -17.13
C GLN A 822 -5.15 -19.37 -18.08
N GLN A 823 -4.93 -19.50 -19.40
CA GLN A 823 -6.00 -19.67 -20.39
C GLN A 823 -6.59 -21.10 -20.44
N ARG A 824 -5.98 -22.10 -19.78
CA ARG A 824 -6.53 -23.47 -19.64
C ARG A 824 -7.41 -23.60 -18.41
N GLU A 825 -7.19 -22.79 -17.38
CA GLU A 825 -8.15 -22.56 -16.29
C GLU A 825 -9.30 -21.62 -16.70
N GLN A 826 -9.17 -20.91 -17.84
CA GLN A 826 -10.21 -20.08 -18.45
C GLN A 826 -10.32 -20.35 -19.96
N SER A 827 -10.96 -21.47 -20.35
CA SER A 827 -11.01 -21.93 -21.74
C SER A 827 -11.61 -20.92 -22.77
N LYS A 828 -10.69 -20.30 -23.57
CA LYS A 828 -10.64 -20.02 -25.05
C LYS A 828 -11.60 -19.02 -25.77
N PRO A 829 -11.23 -18.44 -26.96
CA PRO A 829 -9.89 -18.20 -27.59
C PRO A 829 -9.66 -16.83 -28.35
N ARG A 830 -8.38 -16.36 -28.36
CA ARG A 830 -7.54 -15.67 -29.43
C ARG A 830 -7.98 -14.29 -30.01
N ASP A 831 -7.10 -13.38 -30.49
CA ASP A 831 -5.78 -13.46 -31.18
C ASP A 831 -4.83 -12.28 -30.83
N ALA A 832 -3.53 -12.47 -31.06
CA ALA A 832 -2.46 -11.49 -30.88
C ALA A 832 -2.05 -10.86 -32.23
N THR A 833 -1.78 -9.56 -32.24
CA THR A 833 -1.26 -8.85 -33.43
C THR A 833 0.00 -8.04 -33.12
N ALA A 834 0.92 -8.15 -34.07
CA ALA A 834 2.28 -7.63 -34.22
C ALA A 834 2.57 -6.22 -33.68
N VAL A 835 3.71 -6.13 -32.96
CA VAL A 835 4.44 -4.89 -32.71
C VAL A 835 5.02 -4.40 -34.04
N ARG A 836 4.69 -3.15 -34.40
CA ARG A 836 5.27 -2.45 -35.54
C ARG A 836 6.04 -1.24 -35.02
N GLU A 837 7.34 -1.28 -35.26
CA GLU A 837 8.31 -0.22 -34.97
C GLU A 837 7.99 1.02 -35.83
N VAL A 838 7.96 2.21 -35.21
CA VAL A 838 7.91 3.51 -35.92
C VAL A 838 8.85 4.47 -35.22
N GLU A 839 9.78 4.98 -36.02
CA GLU A 839 10.81 5.97 -35.75
C GLU A 839 10.20 7.30 -35.26
N VAL A 840 10.79 7.90 -34.23
CA VAL A 840 10.51 9.28 -33.80
C VAL A 840 11.75 10.12 -34.09
N ALA A 841 11.55 11.15 -34.92
CA ALA A 841 12.59 12.05 -35.37
C ALA A 841 13.13 12.95 -34.24
N ASN A 842 14.47 13.01 -34.16
CA ASN A 842 15.34 13.92 -33.42
C ASN A 842 15.26 13.90 -31.88
N ASN A 843 15.79 12.81 -31.32
CA ASN A 843 16.14 12.66 -29.91
C ASN A 843 17.68 12.62 -29.76
N ARG A 844 18.34 13.78 -29.61
CA ARG A 844 19.81 13.80 -29.48
C ARG A 844 20.22 13.52 -28.03
N ILE A 845 21.11 12.56 -27.87
CA ILE A 845 21.71 12.17 -26.59
C ILE A 845 22.68 13.26 -26.08
N SER A 846 22.90 13.34 -24.76
CA SER A 846 23.74 14.39 -24.18
C SER A 846 25.19 14.41 -24.67
N ALA A 847 25.73 13.25 -25.05
CA ALA A 847 27.07 13.10 -25.62
C ALA A 847 27.15 13.25 -27.16
N ASP A 848 26.04 13.64 -27.82
CA ASP A 848 26.00 13.84 -29.28
C ASP A 848 27.08 14.82 -29.78
N PRO A 849 27.37 15.97 -29.12
CA PRO A 849 28.39 16.91 -29.61
C PRO A 849 29.78 16.28 -29.74
N GLU A 850 30.21 15.50 -28.76
CA GLU A 850 31.52 14.84 -28.73
C GLU A 850 31.58 13.67 -29.71
N LEU A 851 30.52 12.86 -29.78
CA LEU A 851 30.45 11.73 -30.70
C LEU A 851 30.42 12.21 -32.15
N ARG A 852 29.66 13.25 -32.44
CA ARG A 852 29.59 13.85 -33.77
C ARG A 852 30.91 14.50 -34.17
N ALA A 853 31.60 15.18 -33.24
CA ALA A 853 32.95 15.68 -33.49
C ALA A 853 33.95 14.54 -33.77
N TYR A 854 33.86 13.43 -33.04
CA TYR A 854 34.72 12.26 -33.25
C TYR A 854 34.44 11.53 -34.58
N PHE A 855 33.16 11.30 -34.92
CA PHE A 855 32.78 10.56 -36.14
C PHE A 855 32.81 11.41 -37.42
N SER A 856 32.63 12.73 -37.34
CA SER A 856 32.77 13.62 -38.51
C SER A 856 34.19 13.65 -39.10
N SER A 857 35.21 13.27 -38.32
CA SER A 857 36.58 13.11 -38.81
C SER A 857 36.82 11.81 -39.58
N ARG A 858 35.85 10.87 -39.59
CA ARG A 858 36.00 9.50 -40.13
C ARG A 858 34.88 9.06 -41.07
N LEU A 859 33.70 9.67 -40.98
CA LEU A 859 32.50 9.33 -41.74
C LEU A 859 31.87 10.59 -42.34
N VAL A 860 31.05 10.45 -43.39
CA VAL A 860 30.41 11.57 -44.10
C VAL A 860 28.90 11.35 -44.17
N GLY A 861 28.11 12.40 -43.89
CA GLY A 861 26.66 12.42 -44.10
C GLY A 861 25.86 11.59 -43.07
N ALA A 862 24.76 10.98 -43.53
CA ALA A 862 23.79 10.25 -42.69
C ALA A 862 24.36 9.04 -41.94
N ALA A 863 25.53 8.53 -42.35
CA ALA A 863 26.23 7.45 -41.65
C ALA A 863 26.74 7.86 -40.26
N ILE A 864 26.85 9.16 -39.97
CA ILE A 864 27.26 9.67 -38.66
C ILE A 864 26.18 9.39 -37.61
N ASP A 865 24.91 9.67 -37.92
CA ASP A 865 23.81 9.50 -36.96
C ASP A 865 23.60 8.02 -36.62
N GLU A 866 23.64 7.15 -37.64
CA GLU A 866 23.53 5.70 -37.45
C GLU A 866 24.69 5.13 -36.62
N GLU A 867 25.92 5.63 -36.79
CA GLU A 867 27.06 5.20 -35.98
C GLU A 867 26.99 5.74 -34.54
N ILE A 868 26.44 6.94 -34.32
CA ILE A 868 26.21 7.50 -32.98
C ILE A 868 25.22 6.62 -32.21
N ASP A 869 24.09 6.26 -32.81
CA ASP A 869 23.06 5.41 -32.17
C ASP A 869 23.61 4.01 -31.88
N ARG A 870 24.36 3.44 -32.84
CA ARG A 870 25.03 2.15 -32.67
C ARG A 870 26.08 2.20 -31.56
N TYR A 871 26.85 3.27 -31.48
CA TYR A 871 27.85 3.46 -30.42
C TYR A 871 27.18 3.61 -29.05
N ALA A 872 26.16 4.46 -28.92
CA ALA A 872 25.42 4.66 -27.67
C ALA A 872 24.81 3.36 -27.14
N SER A 873 24.15 2.60 -28.03
CA SER A 873 23.56 1.30 -27.70
C SER A 873 24.60 0.29 -27.22
N ARG A 874 25.78 0.23 -27.86
CA ARG A 874 26.89 -0.65 -27.44
C ARG A 874 27.40 -0.28 -26.05
N VAL A 875 27.69 1.00 -25.82
CA VAL A 875 28.24 1.52 -24.56
C VAL A 875 27.27 1.30 -23.40
N MET A 876 25.99 1.64 -23.57
CA MET A 876 24.96 1.41 -22.56
C MET A 876 24.76 -0.08 -22.25
N ASN A 877 24.74 -0.93 -23.28
CA ASN A 877 24.59 -2.36 -23.07
C ASN A 877 25.78 -2.94 -22.31
N ARG A 878 27.02 -2.56 -22.65
CA ARG A 878 28.22 -3.03 -21.93
C ARG A 878 28.24 -2.60 -20.46
N SER A 879 27.87 -1.35 -20.20
CA SER A 879 27.74 -0.83 -18.83
C SER A 879 26.73 -1.64 -18.02
N ARG A 880 25.54 -1.88 -18.60
CA ARG A 880 24.51 -2.73 -17.99
C ARG A 880 25.00 -4.16 -17.77
N GLN A 881 25.71 -4.74 -18.72
CA GLN A 881 26.28 -6.09 -18.58
C GLN A 881 27.29 -6.14 -17.43
N ALA A 882 28.19 -5.16 -17.30
CA ALA A 882 29.11 -5.06 -16.17
C ALA A 882 28.35 -5.01 -14.83
N LEU A 883 27.30 -4.18 -14.72
CA LEU A 883 26.47 -4.12 -13.52
C LEU A 883 25.84 -5.48 -13.16
N LEU A 884 25.27 -6.18 -14.15
CA LEU A 884 24.68 -7.51 -13.96
C LEU A 884 25.72 -8.55 -13.49
N ARG A 885 26.94 -8.49 -14.03
CA ARG A 885 28.05 -9.37 -13.64
C ARG A 885 28.52 -9.09 -12.20
N ALA A 886 28.61 -7.82 -11.80
CA ALA A 886 28.93 -7.45 -10.42
C ALA A 886 27.86 -7.92 -9.43
N SER A 887 26.58 -7.79 -9.81
CA SER A 887 25.45 -8.29 -9.02
C SER A 887 25.48 -9.81 -8.86
N ALA A 888 25.74 -10.54 -9.95
CA ALA A 888 25.93 -11.99 -9.90
C ALA A 888 27.12 -12.40 -9.01
N LEU A 889 28.24 -11.68 -9.12
CA LEU A 889 29.43 -11.93 -8.29
C LEU A 889 29.13 -11.74 -6.79
N LYS A 890 28.45 -10.65 -6.40
CA LYS A 890 28.02 -10.43 -5.02
C LYS A 890 27.10 -11.53 -4.51
N ARG A 891 26.12 -11.96 -5.32
CA ARG A 891 25.19 -13.04 -4.95
C ARG A 891 25.93 -14.35 -4.73
N LEU A 892 26.87 -14.70 -5.62
CA LEU A 892 27.72 -15.88 -5.47
C LEU A 892 28.51 -15.73 -4.17
N VAL A 893 29.38 -14.73 -4.02
CA VAL A 893 30.25 -14.58 -2.85
C VAL A 893 29.52 -14.59 -1.50
N ARG A 894 28.28 -14.08 -1.40
CA ARG A 894 27.51 -14.08 -0.15
C ARG A 894 26.74 -15.38 0.14
N ARG A 895 26.63 -16.30 -0.82
CA ARG A 895 25.79 -17.50 -0.69
C ARG A 895 26.33 -18.51 0.31
N PHE A 896 27.65 -18.69 0.36
CA PHE A 896 28.34 -19.61 1.26
C PHE A 896 29.42 -18.86 2.02
N SER A 897 29.50 -19.07 3.34
CA SER A 897 30.59 -18.53 4.15
C SER A 897 31.92 -19.26 3.87
N PRO A 898 33.09 -18.64 4.14
CA PRO A 898 34.38 -19.32 4.01
C PRO A 898 34.49 -20.60 4.86
N ALA A 899 33.72 -20.73 5.95
CA ALA A 899 33.67 -21.94 6.77
C ALA A 899 32.85 -23.04 6.09
N GLU A 900 31.63 -22.74 5.64
CA GLU A 900 30.79 -23.70 4.90
C GLU A 900 31.46 -24.15 3.60
N MET A 901 32.19 -23.27 2.92
CA MET A 901 32.96 -23.61 1.73
C MET A 901 34.03 -24.66 2.00
N ARG A 902 34.69 -24.63 3.17
CA ARG A 902 35.73 -25.63 3.54
C ARG A 902 35.17 -27.02 3.81
N ASP A 903 33.90 -27.09 4.21
CA ASP A 903 33.21 -28.34 4.55
C ASP A 903 32.64 -29.07 3.31
N LEU A 904 32.64 -28.42 2.13
CA LEU A 904 32.19 -29.00 0.86
C LEU A 904 33.21 -29.95 0.23
N ALA A 905 32.73 -30.88 -0.60
CA ALA A 905 33.60 -31.72 -1.43
C ALA A 905 34.47 -30.88 -2.41
N ALA A 906 35.70 -31.32 -2.67
CA ALA A 906 36.66 -30.60 -3.51
C ALA A 906 36.16 -30.28 -4.93
N ASP A 907 35.31 -31.15 -5.51
CA ASP A 907 34.67 -30.91 -6.81
C ASP A 907 33.66 -29.75 -6.77
N ALA A 908 32.83 -29.67 -5.71
CA ALA A 908 31.88 -28.57 -5.50
C ALA A 908 32.60 -27.24 -5.23
N GLN A 909 33.67 -27.27 -4.43
CA GLN A 909 34.54 -26.10 -4.23
C GLN A 909 35.16 -25.63 -5.55
N GLY A 910 35.60 -26.56 -6.41
CA GLY A 910 36.14 -26.27 -7.72
C GLY A 910 35.12 -25.62 -8.67
N LYS A 911 33.91 -26.18 -8.74
CA LYS A 911 32.79 -25.65 -9.55
C LYS A 911 32.39 -24.26 -9.08
N TRP A 912 32.25 -24.05 -7.78
CA TRP A 912 31.94 -22.75 -7.20
C TRP A 912 33.00 -21.69 -7.52
N SER A 913 34.28 -22.01 -7.28
CA SER A 913 35.41 -21.13 -7.57
C SER A 913 35.48 -20.80 -9.06
N SER A 914 35.14 -21.75 -9.93
CA SER A 914 35.09 -21.52 -11.38
C SER A 914 34.03 -20.49 -11.78
N MET A 915 32.84 -20.51 -11.18
CA MET A 915 31.77 -19.53 -11.45
C MET A 915 32.17 -18.12 -11.00
N ILE A 916 32.74 -17.99 -9.80
CA ILE A 916 33.23 -16.69 -9.30
C ILE A 916 34.31 -16.14 -10.24
N ARG A 917 35.28 -16.97 -10.65
CA ARG A 917 36.32 -16.58 -11.62
C ARG A 917 35.71 -16.15 -12.96
N GLU A 918 34.73 -16.89 -13.47
CA GLU A 918 34.08 -16.58 -14.74
C GLU A 918 33.37 -15.22 -14.67
N GLN A 919 32.60 -14.96 -13.61
CA GLN A 919 31.89 -13.69 -13.44
C GLN A 919 32.85 -12.51 -13.24
N ALA A 920 33.91 -12.67 -12.46
CA ALA A 920 34.94 -11.65 -12.27
C ALA A 920 35.71 -11.35 -13.58
N LEU A 921 36.06 -12.39 -14.34
CA LEU A 921 36.73 -12.25 -15.64
C LEU A 921 35.81 -11.59 -16.67
N ALA A 922 34.54 -11.98 -16.73
CA ALA A 922 33.55 -11.40 -17.63
C ALA A 922 33.32 -9.92 -17.29
N TYR A 923 33.17 -9.59 -16.00
CA TYR A 923 33.09 -8.21 -15.54
C TYR A 923 34.29 -7.39 -16.01
N ARG A 924 35.51 -7.89 -15.75
CA ARG A 924 36.76 -7.22 -16.14
C ARG A 924 36.83 -6.99 -17.65
N ARG A 925 36.39 -7.96 -18.47
CA ARG A 925 36.31 -7.82 -19.93
C ARG A 925 35.33 -6.73 -20.36
N GLU A 926 34.12 -6.70 -19.78
CA GLU A 926 33.13 -5.67 -20.12
C GLU A 926 33.63 -4.28 -19.74
N VAL A 927 34.19 -4.11 -18.53
CA VAL A 927 34.74 -2.84 -18.06
C VAL A 927 35.97 -2.41 -18.87
N ALA A 928 36.90 -3.32 -19.18
CA ALA A 928 38.07 -3.00 -20.00
C ALA A 928 37.67 -2.57 -21.42
N THR A 929 36.68 -3.24 -22.00
CA THR A 929 36.15 -2.90 -23.33
C THR A 929 35.42 -1.56 -23.30
N LEU A 930 34.55 -1.34 -22.30
CA LEU A 930 33.86 -0.07 -22.07
C LEU A 930 34.86 1.08 -21.90
N LYS A 931 35.91 0.87 -21.11
CA LYS A 931 37.01 1.83 -20.91
C LYS A 931 37.74 2.15 -22.21
N GLN A 932 38.01 1.15 -23.05
CA GLN A 932 38.63 1.36 -24.36
C GLN A 932 37.72 2.13 -25.32
N GLU A 933 36.43 1.77 -25.40
CA GLU A 933 35.44 2.42 -26.25
C GLU A 933 35.23 3.89 -25.84
N LEU A 934 35.11 4.17 -24.54
CA LEU A 934 34.96 5.53 -24.01
C LEU A 934 36.24 6.36 -24.17
N ARG A 935 37.43 5.77 -24.04
CA ARG A 935 38.71 6.49 -24.19
C ARG A 935 38.91 7.04 -25.59
N ALA A 936 38.42 6.32 -26.59
CA ALA A 936 38.54 6.75 -27.98
C ALA A 936 37.85 8.10 -28.23
N VAL A 937 36.78 8.41 -27.49
CA VAL A 937 35.95 9.61 -27.72
C VAL A 937 36.14 10.69 -26.65
N PHE A 938 36.25 10.32 -25.37
CA PHE A 938 36.15 11.28 -24.24
C PHE A 938 37.48 11.58 -23.53
N GLU A 939 38.61 11.03 -24.01
CA GLU A 939 39.98 11.26 -23.50
C GLU A 939 40.09 11.38 -21.96
N GLY A 940 40.19 10.24 -21.27
CA GLY A 940 40.29 10.22 -19.81
C GLY A 940 41.41 9.36 -19.24
N SER A 941 42.09 9.91 -18.24
CA SER A 941 43.15 9.26 -17.47
C SER A 941 42.80 9.24 -15.98
N GLY A 942 42.93 8.05 -15.39
CA GLY A 942 42.71 7.78 -13.98
C GLY A 942 43.14 6.36 -13.68
N GLU A 943 44.17 6.20 -12.86
CA GLU A 943 44.53 4.90 -12.29
C GLU A 943 43.72 4.70 -11.01
N GLY A 944 43.04 3.57 -10.92
CA GLY A 944 42.34 3.16 -9.70
C GLY A 944 43.34 2.64 -8.67
N ALA A 945 43.10 2.90 -7.40
CA ALA A 945 43.90 2.28 -6.33
C ALA A 945 43.72 0.75 -6.38
N SER A 946 44.81 0.00 -6.19
CA SER A 946 44.74 -1.46 -6.10
C SER A 946 44.49 -1.85 -4.65
N GLY A 947 43.27 -2.28 -4.33
CA GLY A 947 42.94 -2.82 -3.01
C GLY A 947 43.47 -4.25 -2.84
N THR A 948 43.98 -4.59 -1.66
CA THR A 948 44.32 -5.98 -1.31
C THR A 948 43.06 -6.76 -0.95
N VAL A 949 42.68 -7.72 -1.80
CA VAL A 949 41.57 -8.66 -1.53
C VAL A 949 42.14 -9.99 -1.04
N SER A 950 41.54 -10.50 0.04
CA SER A 950 41.80 -11.79 0.67
C SER A 950 40.48 -12.54 0.84
N GLU A 951 40.54 -13.83 1.21
CA GLU A 951 39.32 -14.61 1.48
C GLU A 951 38.46 -14.00 2.60
N ALA A 952 39.05 -13.28 3.56
CA ALA A 952 38.35 -12.69 4.69
C ALA A 952 37.55 -11.42 4.35
N ASN A 953 37.96 -10.65 3.34
CA ASN A 953 37.31 -9.39 2.95
C ASN A 953 36.61 -9.49 1.57
N LEU A 954 36.48 -10.69 1.03
CA LEU A 954 35.92 -10.93 -0.31
C LEU A 954 34.46 -10.47 -0.46
N ALA A 955 33.63 -10.67 0.56
CA ALA A 955 32.23 -10.23 0.55
C ALA A 955 32.11 -8.70 0.51
N GLU A 956 32.97 -8.00 1.25
CA GLU A 956 33.08 -6.54 1.24
C GLU A 956 33.61 -6.03 -0.09
N ALA A 957 34.61 -6.70 -0.67
CA ALA A 957 35.13 -6.39 -2.00
C ALA A 957 34.06 -6.56 -3.10
N ALA A 958 33.24 -7.61 -3.04
CA ALA A 958 32.15 -7.81 -4.01
C ALA A 958 31.01 -6.77 -3.83
N GLU A 959 30.72 -6.35 -2.60
CA GLU A 959 29.78 -5.26 -2.31
C GLU A 959 30.29 -3.93 -2.88
N ARG A 960 31.57 -3.63 -2.62
CA ARG A 960 32.23 -2.43 -3.13
C ARG A 960 32.27 -2.40 -4.65
N LEU A 961 32.54 -3.54 -5.30
CA LEU A 961 32.51 -3.67 -6.75
C LEU A 961 31.13 -3.33 -7.33
N LEU A 962 30.05 -3.78 -6.69
CA LEU A 962 28.69 -3.47 -7.11
C LEU A 962 28.38 -1.97 -6.96
N GLN A 963 28.77 -1.34 -5.85
CA GLN A 963 28.59 0.10 -5.65
C GLN A 963 29.33 0.92 -6.73
N LEU A 964 30.57 0.57 -7.04
CA LEU A 964 31.34 1.22 -8.11
C LEU A 964 30.69 1.00 -9.49
N SER A 965 30.12 -0.20 -9.73
CA SER A 965 29.40 -0.53 -10.96
C SER A 965 28.12 0.30 -11.12
N TYR A 966 27.36 0.53 -10.05
CA TYR A 966 26.19 1.41 -10.09
C TYR A 966 26.57 2.85 -10.39
N ALA A 967 27.61 3.37 -9.73
CA ALA A 967 28.05 4.75 -9.94
C ALA A 967 28.58 4.99 -11.36
N THR A 968 29.28 4.00 -11.93
CA THR A 968 29.77 4.07 -13.33
C THR A 968 28.65 3.88 -14.34
N ASP A 969 27.67 2.99 -14.08
CA ASP A 969 26.51 2.79 -14.95
C ASP A 969 25.61 4.02 -15.01
N GLU A 970 25.39 4.69 -13.88
CA GLU A 970 24.60 5.91 -13.86
C GLU A 970 25.28 7.06 -14.62
N ALA A 971 26.61 7.18 -14.50
CA ALA A 971 27.39 8.15 -15.27
C ALA A 971 27.36 7.85 -16.77
N VAL A 972 27.37 6.56 -17.17
CA VAL A 972 27.18 6.16 -18.57
C VAL A 972 25.77 6.48 -19.05
N ARG A 973 24.75 5.99 -18.34
CA ARG A 973 23.34 6.18 -18.70
C ARG A 973 22.99 7.65 -18.88
N SER A 974 23.40 8.50 -17.93
CA SER A 974 23.13 9.94 -17.99
C SER A 974 23.76 10.66 -19.20
N ALA A 975 24.88 10.18 -19.74
CA ALA A 975 25.50 10.79 -20.92
C ALA A 975 24.92 10.28 -22.25
N PHE A 976 24.34 9.08 -22.26
CA PHE A 976 23.85 8.40 -23.48
C PHE A 976 22.32 8.31 -23.56
N THR A 977 21.57 8.88 -22.62
CA THR A 977 20.12 9.07 -22.71
C THR A 977 19.76 10.50 -23.13
N ILE A 978 18.54 10.69 -23.66
CA ILE A 978 18.03 12.02 -24.02
C ILE A 978 17.82 12.84 -22.75
N SER A 979 18.53 13.97 -22.65
CA SER A 979 18.40 14.92 -21.56
C SER A 979 18.35 16.34 -22.11
N ALA A 980 17.52 17.20 -21.53
CA ALA A 980 17.44 18.62 -21.85
C ALA A 980 18.68 19.41 -21.37
N ASP A 981 19.60 18.77 -20.64
CA ASP A 981 20.70 19.43 -19.94
C ASP A 981 22.06 18.93 -20.47
N ALA A 982 22.72 19.71 -21.34
CA ALA A 982 24.02 19.39 -21.96
C ALA A 982 25.18 19.18 -20.96
N ARG A 983 24.95 19.39 -19.66
CA ARG A 983 25.94 19.18 -18.59
C ARG A 983 26.12 17.72 -18.18
N THR A 984 25.28 16.79 -18.65
CA THR A 984 25.33 15.37 -18.26
C THR A 984 26.54 14.62 -18.84
N ALA A 985 27.04 14.99 -20.02
CA ALA A 985 28.26 14.39 -20.60
C ALA A 985 29.54 14.73 -19.81
N ALA A 986 29.51 15.72 -18.91
CA ALA A 986 30.66 16.10 -18.09
C ALA A 986 31.06 15.01 -17.06
N ALA A 987 30.11 14.17 -16.64
CA ALA A 987 30.37 13.10 -15.66
C ALA A 987 31.39 12.08 -16.19
N ILE A 988 31.23 11.62 -17.44
CA ILE A 988 32.14 10.64 -18.08
C ILE A 988 33.52 11.25 -18.37
N LYS A 989 33.60 12.56 -18.59
CA LYS A 989 34.87 13.28 -18.78
C LYS A 989 35.63 13.51 -17.47
N SER A 990 34.98 13.36 -16.32
CA SER A 990 35.60 13.65 -15.03
C SER A 990 36.71 12.65 -14.69
N ARG A 991 37.83 13.12 -14.14
CA ARG A 991 38.89 12.25 -13.60
C ARG A 991 38.35 11.29 -12.53
N HIS A 992 37.29 11.70 -11.82
CA HIS A 992 36.61 10.88 -10.83
C HIS A 992 36.00 9.61 -11.46
N PHE A 993 35.28 9.73 -12.58
CA PHE A 993 34.71 8.60 -13.30
C PHE A 993 35.79 7.59 -13.72
N TRP A 994 36.88 8.05 -14.33
CA TRP A 994 37.97 7.17 -14.77
C TRP A 994 38.68 6.45 -13.62
N ARG A 995 38.81 7.11 -12.46
CA ARG A 995 39.33 6.50 -11.24
C ARG A 995 38.40 5.41 -10.70
N LEU A 996 37.09 5.67 -10.64
CA LEU A 996 36.11 4.67 -10.18
C LEU A 996 36.06 3.45 -11.12
N LEU A 997 36.11 3.68 -12.43
CA LEU A 997 36.13 2.63 -13.43
C LEU A 997 37.41 1.76 -13.32
N GLY A 998 38.56 2.40 -13.07
CA GLY A 998 39.82 1.70 -12.79
C GLY A 998 39.83 0.96 -11.46
N GLU A 999 39.24 1.52 -10.40
CA GLU A 999 39.10 0.87 -9.09
C GLU A 999 38.23 -0.39 -9.20
N ALA A 1000 37.13 -0.31 -9.95
CA ALA A 1000 36.26 -1.45 -10.20
C ALA A 1000 36.96 -2.57 -11.01
N GLU A 1001 37.71 -2.21 -12.04
CA GLU A 1001 38.50 -3.16 -12.83
C GLU A 1001 39.56 -3.89 -11.97
N ASN A 1002 40.29 -3.14 -11.15
CA ASN A 1002 41.32 -3.69 -10.25
C ASN A 1002 40.72 -4.57 -9.16
N LEU A 1003 39.57 -4.19 -8.61
CA LEU A 1003 38.88 -4.95 -7.57
C LEU A 1003 38.33 -6.27 -8.10
N ALA A 1004 37.80 -6.29 -9.33
CA ALA A 1004 37.41 -7.52 -10.00
C ALA A 1004 38.61 -8.44 -10.29
N ASP A 1005 39.75 -7.87 -10.69
CA ASP A 1005 40.99 -8.64 -10.88
C ASP A 1005 41.50 -9.23 -9.56
N ALA A 1006 41.46 -8.46 -8.46
CA ALA A 1006 41.84 -8.93 -7.14
C ALA A 1006 40.93 -10.08 -6.65
N ILE A 1007 39.61 -9.98 -6.86
CA ILE A 1007 38.65 -11.07 -6.58
C ILE A 1007 38.98 -12.31 -7.42
N GLN A 1008 39.33 -12.15 -8.70
CA GLN A 1008 39.69 -13.27 -9.56
C GLN A 1008 40.95 -13.99 -9.05
N ARG A 1009 41.98 -13.25 -8.61
CA ARG A 1009 43.26 -13.81 -8.13
C ARG A 1009 43.11 -14.63 -6.84
N VAL A 1010 42.17 -14.28 -5.96
CA VAL A 1010 41.89 -15.08 -4.75
C VAL A 1010 41.52 -16.52 -5.10
N TYR A 1011 40.82 -16.73 -6.21
CA TYR A 1011 40.36 -18.05 -6.66
C TYR A 1011 41.25 -18.71 -7.72
N GLN A 1012 42.45 -18.16 -8.01
CA GLN A 1012 43.42 -18.75 -8.94
C GLN A 1012 44.36 -19.80 -8.31
N LYS A 1013 44.35 -19.94 -6.99
CA LYS A 1013 45.20 -20.91 -6.28
C LYS A 1013 44.70 -22.34 -6.41
#